data_AF-A0A4Q3EG16-F1
#
_entry.id   AF-A0A4Q3EG16-F1
#
_cell.length_a   1.000
_cell.length_b   1.000
_cell.length_c   1.000
_cell.angle_alpha   90.00
_cell.angle_beta   90.00
_cell.angle_gamma   90.00
#
_symmetry.space_group_name_H-M   'P 1'
#
loop_
_entity.id
_entity.type
_entity.pdbx_description
1 polymer ?
#
loop_
_entity_poly.entity_id
_entity_poly.type
_entity_poly.pdbx_seq_one_letter_code
_entity_poly.pdbx_strand_id
1 'polypeptide(L)'
;MKKIITLSFLTFCALFSTAQLITPFSIRHQTTQKGGIRFLANGILSCGTGTSCNTGRSEVPPAGTSQNNNFTMQYIDMDGNASTFSSSSDSLALPACSQISWAGLYWGANSNTGSTGYANRFSVKLKVNNGAYSTITAAAANRQDNATGYDSYHAFADITSIVQSAGINARFTVADMFAQTAGTNLFGGWTIVVVYKNDLQPMRNLTVFNGLAAVRNATGSTTVNIPISGFLTPLSGPVTFELGVVAYDGDRSQTGDQLLFNGAGSFVGISDAIHPANDAFNSTIGYNGVLTQFRLPNYNNTLGHDANIFIPNNTTKNYIGNSATSASIRVTTGGETILQQVVTSAIDVYEPDIRAGVRVQDLNGGAVEPGDILEYTVVGKNIGSDPSVNTYITDTIEGNASYVPGSLIVTHGPNTGAKTDAAGDDQAEYVAANRVVKVRVGTGANAISGGQMNNSVAGTDSTVFRFRVQVTNQCLVLQCDNVVNNQAYIFGTGNVSGNTFNNASNPDIFDGSGCPVAGTVATVINTVACTPSIASSNTPVCAGTSINLSTTQSASVNYAWSGPAGFSSAIYNPTVANATAANAGTYNLVVTVPGLTCSINLSTNVTVTPGTSSNGLSGAPGAGAFVETHPLAQSTYYSDVNCNLISRTQSSGAVPVTGSITSTVWVESTVPTHIGQPFVPRHYEITPAQNPATSTGTVTLYFLQSEFDAFNNHPGSILNLPTGPGDAAGIANLRVGQFPGSSSNGSGLPGSYSSGTVITPPGGGIVWNATAGRWEITFPVTGFGGFILQTHFTALPVSWASFTAQKSGEKVLLQWKTNNEINANRFVILHGNDGIHFTAIGTVQAAGNSSTLQRYSFTHNAPLPQVNFYRIEQQDFDGKKNYSDIRK
;
A
#
# COMPACT_ATOMS: atom_id res chain seq x y z
N MET A 1 51.73 15.55 -6.33
CA MET A 1 52.53 15.67 -5.09
C MET A 1 51.58 15.77 -3.91
N LYS A 2 51.41 14.67 -3.16
CA LYS A 2 50.56 14.59 -1.96
C LYS A 2 51.32 15.24 -0.79
N LYS A 3 50.76 16.28 -0.17
CA LYS A 3 51.20 16.74 1.16
C LYS A 3 50.32 16.08 2.21
N ILE A 4 50.88 15.09 2.89
CA ILE A 4 50.33 14.48 4.09
C ILE A 4 50.59 15.46 5.23
N ILE A 5 49.53 16.01 5.83
CA ILE A 5 49.60 16.75 7.08
C ILE A 5 49.17 15.78 8.18
N THR A 6 50.15 15.28 8.92
CA THR A 6 49.98 14.48 10.13
C THR A 6 49.52 15.41 11.24
N LEU A 7 48.25 15.29 11.68
CA LEU A 7 47.74 16.01 12.84
C LEU A 7 48.07 15.19 14.09
N SER A 8 49.14 15.59 14.79
CA SER A 8 49.51 15.02 16.09
C SER A 8 48.46 15.35 17.15
N PHE A 9 47.76 14.34 17.64
CA PHE A 9 46.96 14.42 18.86
C PHE A 9 47.92 14.63 20.05
N LEU A 10 48.03 15.86 20.54
CA LEU A 10 48.77 16.16 21.76
C LEU A 10 47.83 15.93 22.95
N THR A 11 47.87 14.73 23.53
CA THR A 11 47.16 14.40 24.76
C THR A 11 47.81 15.16 25.93
N PHE A 12 47.32 16.36 26.23
CA PHE A 12 47.76 17.11 27.41
C PHE A 12 47.07 16.53 28.65
N CYS A 13 47.64 15.47 29.20
CA CYS A 13 47.23 14.91 30.49
C CYS A 13 47.82 15.80 31.60
N ALA A 14 47.14 16.90 31.91
CA ALA A 14 47.47 17.69 33.09
C ALA A 14 46.81 17.05 34.32
N LEU A 15 47.60 16.32 35.11
CA LEU A 15 47.25 15.86 36.45
C LEU A 15 47.16 17.08 37.38
N PHE A 16 46.00 17.73 37.44
CA PHE A 16 45.67 18.66 38.50
C PHE A 16 44.96 17.91 39.62
N SER A 17 45.70 17.41 40.61
CA SER A 17 45.10 17.10 41.91
C SER A 17 44.87 18.43 42.64
N THR A 18 43.73 19.07 42.42
CA THR A 18 43.25 20.11 43.32
C THR A 18 42.44 19.42 44.41
N ALA A 19 42.74 19.69 45.68
CA ALA A 19 42.06 19.07 46.83
C ALA A 19 40.53 19.38 46.90
N GLN A 20 40.02 20.18 45.96
CA GLN A 20 38.61 20.59 45.82
C GLN A 20 37.74 19.64 45.00
N LEU A 21 38.32 19.08 43.94
CA LEU A 21 37.61 18.41 42.87
C LEU A 21 37.67 16.92 43.13
N ILE A 22 36.59 16.36 43.66
CA ILE A 22 36.51 14.94 43.98
C ILE A 22 36.35 14.13 42.70
N THR A 23 35.45 14.60 41.82
CA THR A 23 35.26 14.06 40.48
C THR A 23 35.19 15.22 39.48
N PRO A 24 36.02 15.24 38.44
CA PRO A 24 35.93 16.28 37.42
C PRO A 24 34.56 16.36 36.77
N PHE A 25 34.09 17.59 36.53
CA PHE A 25 32.86 17.81 35.76
C PHE A 25 33.08 17.35 34.32
N SER A 26 32.22 16.44 33.88
CA SER A 26 32.20 15.91 32.52
C SER A 26 30.80 15.99 31.95
N ILE A 27 30.70 16.11 30.62
CA ILE A 27 29.41 16.12 29.93
C ILE A 27 28.79 14.73 30.06
N ARG A 28 27.60 14.70 30.67
CA ARG A 28 26.77 13.49 30.77
C ARG A 28 25.85 13.34 29.57
N HIS A 29 25.28 14.45 29.15
CA HIS A 29 24.42 14.54 27.98
C HIS A 29 24.60 15.93 27.35
N GLN A 30 24.77 15.98 26.03
CA GLN A 30 24.76 17.21 25.27
C GLN A 30 24.01 16.96 23.96
N THR A 31 23.03 17.81 23.67
CA THR A 31 22.27 17.76 22.43
C THR A 31 21.93 19.17 21.97
N THR A 32 21.83 19.35 20.66
CA THR A 32 21.28 20.56 20.06
C THR A 32 19.88 20.23 19.58
N GLN A 33 18.86 20.71 20.30
CA GLN A 33 17.46 20.45 19.97
C GLN A 33 16.55 21.59 20.44
N LYS A 34 15.34 21.68 19.89
CA LYS A 34 14.34 22.64 20.35
C LYS A 34 13.77 22.11 21.63
N GLY A 35 13.75 22.89 22.72
CA GLY A 35 13.28 22.39 24.01
C GLY A 35 14.06 22.95 25.19
N GLY A 36 14.12 22.20 26.27
CA GLY A 36 14.73 22.66 27.51
C GLY A 36 15.06 21.56 28.51
N ILE A 37 15.39 21.98 29.72
CA ILE A 37 15.75 21.11 30.84
C ILE A 37 14.79 21.38 32.00
N ARG A 38 14.38 20.33 32.72
CA ARG A 38 13.59 20.43 33.95
C ARG A 38 14.17 19.55 35.04
N PHE A 39 14.06 20.02 36.26
CA PHE A 39 14.37 19.25 37.45
C PHE A 39 13.08 18.81 38.12
N LEU A 40 13.06 17.57 38.58
CA LEU A 40 12.21 17.14 39.69
C LEU A 40 13.15 16.84 40.84
N ALA A 41 12.86 17.32 42.04
CA ALA A 41 13.75 17.07 43.17
C ALA A 41 13.01 17.10 44.48
N ASN A 42 13.52 16.35 45.46
CA ASN A 42 13.11 16.52 46.84
C ASN A 42 14.19 16.02 47.81
N GLY A 43 14.08 16.45 49.08
CA GLY A 43 14.89 15.91 50.16
C GLY A 43 14.42 14.52 50.57
N ILE A 44 15.33 13.71 51.11
CA ILE A 44 14.98 12.50 51.89
C ILE A 44 15.17 12.74 53.39
N LEU A 45 15.89 13.80 53.76
CA LEU A 45 16.05 14.24 55.14
C LEU A 45 15.30 15.55 55.39
N SER A 46 14.85 15.71 56.62
CA SER A 46 14.41 16.98 57.18
C SER A 46 14.56 16.95 58.70
N CYS A 47 14.21 18.03 59.40
CA CYS A 47 14.17 18.04 60.86
C CYS A 47 13.07 17.09 61.42
N GLY A 48 12.98 16.88 62.73
CA GLY A 48 11.99 15.97 63.32
C GLY A 48 10.56 16.53 63.40
N THR A 49 9.92 16.34 64.56
CA THR A 49 8.60 16.90 64.88
C THR A 49 8.74 18.03 65.91
N GLY A 50 8.03 19.14 65.74
CA GLY A 50 7.99 20.23 66.74
C GLY A 50 7.83 21.61 66.12
N THR A 51 7.49 22.60 66.94
CA THR A 51 7.20 23.97 66.48
C THR A 51 8.39 24.61 65.76
N SER A 52 9.61 24.50 66.29
CA SER A 52 10.82 25.09 65.67
C SER A 52 11.12 24.47 64.30
N CYS A 53 10.99 23.15 64.17
CA CYS A 53 11.16 22.45 62.90
C CYS A 53 10.07 22.83 61.89
N ASN A 54 8.81 22.92 62.32
CA ASN A 54 7.72 23.36 61.45
C ASN A 54 7.93 24.80 60.97
N THR A 55 8.38 25.70 61.85
CA THR A 55 8.78 27.07 61.49
C THR A 55 9.89 27.03 60.44
N GLY A 56 10.99 26.32 60.72
CA GLY A 56 12.13 26.25 59.80
C GLY A 56 11.78 25.73 58.41
N ARG A 57 10.98 24.65 58.31
CA ARG A 57 10.47 24.11 57.04
C ARG A 57 9.57 25.09 56.27
N SER A 58 8.88 25.97 56.98
CA SER A 58 7.92 26.92 56.41
C SER A 58 8.56 28.23 55.93
N GLU A 59 9.80 28.51 56.35
CA GLU A 59 10.53 29.72 55.94
C GLU A 59 10.65 29.82 54.43
N VAL A 60 10.35 31.00 53.88
CA VAL A 60 10.33 31.26 52.42
C VAL A 60 11.57 32.08 52.03
N PRO A 61 12.39 31.60 51.07
CA PRO A 61 13.57 32.34 50.61
C PRO A 61 13.16 33.66 49.93
N PRO A 62 13.98 34.71 49.97
CA PRO A 62 15.34 34.75 50.53
C PRO A 62 15.36 34.96 52.06
N ALA A 63 14.21 34.97 52.73
CA ALA A 63 14.11 35.19 54.17
C ALA A 63 14.12 33.88 54.98
N GLY A 64 14.37 34.02 56.28
CA GLY A 64 14.53 32.90 57.20
C GLY A 64 15.99 32.64 57.54
N THR A 65 16.24 31.94 58.65
CA THR A 65 17.58 31.67 59.18
C THR A 65 17.75 30.23 59.65
N SER A 66 16.76 29.37 59.39
CA SER A 66 16.80 27.97 59.78
C SER A 66 17.69 27.17 58.84
N GLN A 67 18.63 26.43 59.42
CA GLN A 67 19.68 25.68 58.72
C GLN A 67 19.69 24.23 59.22
N ASN A 68 20.29 23.31 58.44
CA ASN A 68 20.36 21.90 58.84
C ASN A 68 21.20 21.70 60.12
N ASN A 69 22.04 22.68 60.50
CA ASN A 69 22.84 22.71 61.73
C ASN A 69 21.99 22.92 62.98
N ASN A 70 20.79 23.51 62.84
CA ASN A 70 19.93 23.83 63.98
C ASN A 70 19.07 22.65 64.42
N PHE A 71 19.00 21.57 63.63
CA PHE A 71 18.06 20.48 63.85
C PHE A 71 18.72 19.12 63.79
N THR A 72 18.23 18.20 64.63
CA THR A 72 18.48 16.77 64.43
C THR A 72 17.69 16.28 63.23
N MET A 73 18.40 15.75 62.23
CA MET A 73 17.83 15.33 60.95
C MET A 73 17.30 13.89 61.00
N GLN A 74 16.17 13.67 60.35
CA GLN A 74 15.42 12.41 60.29
C GLN A 74 14.93 12.16 58.86
N TYR A 75 14.63 10.90 58.56
CA TYR A 75 14.04 10.54 57.28
C TYR A 75 12.66 11.16 57.11
N ILE A 76 12.40 11.66 55.90
CA ILE A 76 11.05 11.92 55.41
C ILE A 76 10.49 10.58 54.95
N ASP A 77 9.30 10.23 55.45
CA ASP A 77 8.47 9.17 54.91
C ASP A 77 7.07 9.74 54.64
N MET A 78 6.81 10.07 53.37
CA MET A 78 5.57 10.73 52.96
C MET A 78 4.41 9.77 52.70
N ASP A 79 4.70 8.50 52.41
CA ASP A 79 3.69 7.53 51.98
C ASP A 79 3.36 6.47 53.04
N GLY A 80 4.11 6.44 54.15
CA GLY A 80 3.84 5.58 55.30
C GLY A 80 3.90 4.09 54.97
N ASN A 81 4.53 3.74 53.85
CA ASN A 81 4.57 2.37 53.37
C ASN A 81 5.58 1.57 54.20
N ALA A 82 5.11 0.58 54.95
CA ALA A 82 5.96 -0.25 55.83
C ALA A 82 7.08 -1.02 55.11
N SER A 83 7.04 -1.12 53.78
CA SER A 83 8.11 -1.72 52.97
C SER A 83 9.22 -0.74 52.56
N THR A 84 9.11 0.53 52.96
CA THR A 84 10.10 1.58 52.77
C THR A 84 10.36 2.33 54.07
N PHE A 85 11.59 2.79 54.31
CA PHE A 85 11.93 3.55 55.53
C PHE A 85 11.99 5.06 55.30
N SER A 86 12.01 5.49 54.04
CA SER A 86 11.99 6.89 53.63
C SER A 86 11.31 7.01 52.28
N SER A 87 10.63 8.12 52.03
CA SER A 87 9.98 8.42 50.76
C SER A 87 9.73 9.92 50.60
N SER A 88 9.97 10.45 49.40
CA SER A 88 9.53 11.79 48.99
C SER A 88 9.27 11.83 47.49
N SER A 89 8.46 12.78 47.02
CA SER A 89 8.05 12.85 45.61
C SER A 89 8.07 14.27 45.05
N ASP A 90 8.06 14.34 43.72
CA ASP A 90 7.82 15.54 42.93
C ASP A 90 7.18 15.13 41.59
N SER A 91 6.64 16.10 40.85
CA SER A 91 5.93 15.84 39.59
C SER A 91 6.59 16.53 38.40
N LEU A 92 6.72 15.78 37.31
CA LEU A 92 7.03 16.30 35.99
C LEU A 92 5.76 16.93 35.41
N ALA A 93 5.87 18.16 34.94
CA ALA A 93 4.85 18.84 34.16
C ALA A 93 5.54 19.61 33.01
N LEU A 94 5.61 18.99 31.83
CA LEU A 94 6.16 19.64 30.64
C LEU A 94 5.05 20.31 29.82
N PRO A 95 5.38 21.35 29.03
CA PRO A 95 4.44 21.90 28.06
C PRO A 95 3.93 20.81 27.09
N ALA A 96 2.72 21.00 26.55
CA ALA A 96 2.21 20.16 25.47
C ALA A 96 3.22 20.08 24.31
N CYS A 97 3.15 18.99 23.54
CA CYS A 97 4.05 18.69 22.41
C CYS A 97 5.51 18.41 22.80
N SER A 98 5.79 18.22 24.09
CA SER A 98 7.12 17.83 24.56
C SER A 98 7.37 16.33 24.35
N GLN A 99 8.62 15.98 24.05
CA GLN A 99 9.12 14.60 23.95
C GLN A 99 10.38 14.47 24.80
N ILE A 100 10.44 13.49 25.69
CA ILE A 100 11.59 13.28 26.58
C ILE A 100 12.74 12.66 25.77
N SER A 101 13.87 13.36 25.67
CA SER A 101 15.05 12.89 24.93
C SER A 101 16.06 12.20 25.84
N TRP A 102 16.15 12.60 27.12
CA TRP A 102 17.05 12.00 28.10
C TRP A 102 16.57 12.29 29.53
N ALA A 103 16.77 11.35 30.46
CA ALA A 103 16.57 11.61 31.88
C ALA A 103 17.55 10.86 32.79
N GLY A 104 18.07 11.56 33.78
CA GLY A 104 19.01 11.02 34.77
C GLY A 104 18.54 11.24 36.20
N LEU A 105 18.55 10.18 37.02
CA LEU A 105 18.31 10.25 38.46
C LEU A 105 19.64 10.38 39.20
N TYR A 106 19.76 11.44 39.98
CA TYR A 106 20.88 11.75 40.85
C TYR A 106 20.42 11.70 42.30
N TRP A 107 21.25 11.17 43.18
CA TRP A 107 21.00 11.22 44.62
C TRP A 107 22.30 11.27 45.39
N GLY A 108 22.25 11.90 46.55
CA GLY A 108 23.39 12.02 47.45
C GLY A 108 22.99 12.47 48.84
N ALA A 109 23.78 12.07 49.82
CA ALA A 109 23.58 12.39 51.22
C ALA A 109 24.87 12.25 52.01
N ASN A 110 24.88 12.78 53.24
CA ASN A 110 25.92 12.42 54.20
C ASN A 110 25.93 10.91 54.46
N SER A 111 27.13 10.38 54.63
CA SER A 111 27.33 8.95 54.89
C SER A 111 28.43 8.69 55.89
N ASN A 112 28.27 7.62 56.66
CA ASN A 112 29.30 7.08 57.53
C ASN A 112 29.35 5.56 57.35
N THR A 113 30.55 5.01 57.16
CA THR A 113 30.82 3.58 56.92
C THR A 113 30.30 2.67 58.04
N GLY A 114 30.15 3.17 59.27
CA GLY A 114 29.62 2.44 60.41
C GLY A 114 28.09 2.42 60.53
N SER A 115 27.36 3.10 59.65
CA SER A 115 25.89 3.21 59.74
C SER A 115 25.17 2.01 59.13
N THR A 116 24.11 1.55 59.79
CA THR A 116 23.24 0.49 59.26
C THR A 116 22.63 0.92 57.93
N GLY A 117 22.78 0.11 56.88
CA GLY A 117 22.29 0.43 55.53
C GLY A 117 23.32 1.08 54.60
N TYR A 118 24.51 1.46 55.10
CA TYR A 118 25.57 2.08 54.29
C TYR A 118 25.92 1.28 53.02
N ALA A 119 25.93 -0.05 53.10
CA ALA A 119 26.20 -0.92 51.96
C ALA A 119 25.21 -0.73 50.78
N ASN A 120 24.00 -0.25 51.06
CA ASN A 120 22.93 -0.09 50.07
C ASN A 120 22.81 1.32 49.51
N ARG A 121 23.67 2.27 49.92
CA ARG A 121 23.56 3.71 49.56
C ARG A 121 23.49 4.02 48.07
N PHE A 122 24.07 3.15 47.24
CA PHE A 122 24.01 3.25 45.79
C PHE A 122 22.78 2.60 45.16
N SER A 123 21.74 2.31 45.94
CA SER A 123 20.43 1.87 45.47
C SER A 123 19.33 2.69 46.13
N VAL A 124 18.26 2.92 45.37
CA VAL A 124 17.02 3.55 45.82
C VAL A 124 15.83 2.77 45.25
N LYS A 125 14.63 3.02 45.76
CA LYS A 125 13.39 2.59 45.13
C LYS A 125 12.72 3.76 44.40
N LEU A 126 12.22 3.52 43.20
CA LEU A 126 11.50 4.50 42.39
C LEU A 126 10.07 4.01 42.13
N LYS A 127 9.09 4.88 42.34
CA LYS A 127 7.67 4.64 42.03
C LYS A 127 7.17 5.75 41.11
N VAL A 128 6.51 5.36 40.03
CA VAL A 128 5.89 6.27 39.06
C VAL A 128 4.39 6.28 39.27
N ASN A 129 3.80 7.46 39.43
CA ASN A 129 2.38 7.67 39.74
C ASN A 129 1.95 6.76 40.93
N ASN A 130 0.88 5.99 40.77
CA ASN A 130 0.38 5.03 41.75
C ASN A 130 0.87 3.59 41.47
N GLY A 131 1.96 3.43 40.71
CA GLY A 131 2.55 2.13 40.40
C GLY A 131 3.26 1.48 41.60
N ALA A 132 3.88 0.32 41.35
CA ALA A 132 4.74 -0.34 42.33
C ALA A 132 6.14 0.28 42.38
N TYR A 133 6.83 0.11 43.52
CA TYR A 133 8.24 0.45 43.63
C TYR A 133 9.11 -0.54 42.85
N SER A 134 10.09 0.00 42.12
CA SER A 134 11.19 -0.76 41.52
C SER A 134 12.53 -0.29 42.10
N THR A 135 13.46 -1.22 42.30
CA THR A 135 14.81 -0.88 42.76
C THR A 135 15.66 -0.34 41.60
N ILE A 136 16.26 0.82 41.82
CA ILE A 136 17.24 1.45 40.93
C ILE A 136 18.60 1.41 41.62
N THR A 137 19.59 0.78 40.99
CA THR A 137 20.95 0.68 41.51
C THR A 137 21.91 1.39 40.56
N ALA A 138 22.72 2.33 41.07
CA ALA A 138 23.74 2.99 40.29
C ALA A 138 24.79 1.98 39.79
N ALA A 139 25.20 2.08 38.53
CA ALA A 139 26.33 1.29 38.01
C ALA A 139 27.63 1.69 38.71
N ALA A 140 28.61 0.77 38.82
CA ALA A 140 29.83 1.00 39.59
C ALA A 140 30.60 2.29 39.23
N ALA A 141 30.67 2.62 37.93
CA ALA A 141 31.31 3.85 37.43
C ALA A 141 30.57 5.16 37.81
N ASN A 142 29.36 5.05 38.36
CA ASN A 142 28.47 6.16 38.70
C ASN A 142 28.25 6.26 40.22
N ARG A 143 29.14 5.66 41.00
CA ARG A 143 29.14 5.65 42.46
C ARG A 143 30.34 6.45 42.92
N GLN A 144 30.10 7.47 43.72
CA GLN A 144 31.16 8.31 44.25
C GLN A 144 30.98 8.41 45.77
N ASP A 145 31.99 7.99 46.52
CA ASP A 145 32.12 8.38 47.92
C ASP A 145 33.05 9.60 48.01
N ASN A 146 32.78 10.45 48.98
CA ASN A 146 33.61 11.59 49.36
C ASN A 146 33.98 11.42 50.83
N ALA A 147 35.28 11.30 51.11
CA ALA A 147 35.83 11.20 52.46
C ALA A 147 36.71 12.42 52.81
N THR A 148 36.67 13.46 51.99
CA THR A 148 37.56 14.62 52.13
C THR A 148 36.91 15.65 53.04
N GLY A 149 36.93 15.41 54.35
CA GLY A 149 36.48 16.37 55.39
C GLY A 149 34.98 16.72 55.37
N TYR A 150 34.17 16.00 54.59
CA TYR A 150 32.71 16.11 54.56
C TYR A 150 32.11 14.79 54.03
N ASP A 151 32.01 13.79 54.91
CA ASP A 151 31.71 12.42 54.49
C ASP A 151 30.32 12.31 53.85
N SER A 152 30.29 11.91 52.59
CA SER A 152 29.10 11.90 51.75
C SER A 152 29.24 10.91 50.59
N TYR A 153 28.12 10.59 49.96
CA TYR A 153 28.11 9.80 48.74
C TYR A 153 27.20 10.44 47.70
N HIS A 154 27.50 10.16 46.43
CA HIS A 154 26.76 10.66 45.28
C HIS A 154 26.64 9.55 44.25
N ALA A 155 25.49 9.50 43.61
CA ALA A 155 25.13 8.42 42.71
C ALA A 155 24.32 8.92 41.54
N PHE A 156 24.38 8.16 40.44
CA PHE A 156 23.59 8.39 39.25
C PHE A 156 23.05 7.09 38.65
N ALA A 157 21.83 7.15 38.11
CA ALA A 157 21.26 6.17 37.22
C ALA A 157 20.62 6.84 36.00
N ASP A 158 20.81 6.27 34.81
CA ASP A 158 20.03 6.66 33.63
C ASP A 158 18.65 6.01 33.74
N ILE A 159 17.61 6.83 33.73
CA ILE A 159 16.21 6.40 33.85
C ILE A 159 15.39 6.86 32.65
N THR A 160 16.03 7.15 31.52
CA THR A 160 15.40 7.72 30.33
C THR A 160 14.16 6.93 29.90
N SER A 161 14.25 5.60 29.83
CA SER A 161 13.14 4.74 29.43
C SER A 161 11.96 4.79 30.42
N ILE A 162 12.24 4.90 31.72
CA ILE A 162 11.23 5.00 32.77
C ILE A 162 10.46 6.33 32.63
N VAL A 163 11.19 7.43 32.45
CA VAL A 163 10.57 8.76 32.32
C VAL A 163 9.81 8.89 30.99
N GLN A 164 10.36 8.37 29.88
CA GLN A 164 9.65 8.29 28.59
C GLN A 164 8.34 7.51 28.70
N SER A 165 8.35 6.36 29.39
CA SER A 165 7.15 5.53 29.58
C SER A 165 6.11 6.20 30.49
N ALA A 166 6.56 7.02 31.45
CA ALA A 166 5.69 7.75 32.36
C ALA A 166 4.90 8.89 31.66
N GLY A 167 5.44 9.39 30.54
CA GLY A 167 4.87 10.52 29.79
C GLY A 167 5.29 11.88 30.35
N ILE A 168 4.73 12.94 29.77
CA ILE A 168 5.11 14.34 30.05
C ILE A 168 4.50 14.93 31.32
N ASN A 169 3.56 14.21 31.94
CA ASN A 169 2.90 14.55 33.19
C ASN A 169 2.89 13.31 34.10
N ALA A 170 3.78 13.26 35.09
CA ALA A 170 3.91 12.10 35.96
C ALA A 170 4.49 12.48 37.32
N ARG A 171 4.06 11.78 38.37
CA ARG A 171 4.66 11.88 39.71
C ARG A 171 5.74 10.82 39.89
N PHE A 172 6.88 11.22 40.42
CA PHE A 172 7.97 10.31 40.77
C PHE A 172 8.20 10.34 42.27
N THR A 173 8.19 9.18 42.91
CA THR A 173 8.50 9.02 44.34
C THR A 173 9.79 8.22 44.47
N VAL A 174 10.78 8.78 45.15
CA VAL A 174 12.02 8.09 45.50
C VAL A 174 11.96 7.68 46.97
N ALA A 175 12.34 6.45 47.25
CA ALA A 175 12.28 5.84 48.57
C ALA A 175 13.53 4.99 48.87
N ASP A 176 13.70 4.61 50.14
CA ASP A 176 14.82 3.79 50.64
C ASP A 176 16.20 4.36 50.30
N MET A 177 16.29 5.68 50.13
CA MET A 177 17.56 6.35 49.93
C MET A 177 18.27 6.48 51.29
N PHE A 178 19.43 5.86 51.39
CA PHE A 178 20.25 5.90 52.60
C PHE A 178 20.76 7.32 52.86
N ALA A 179 20.75 7.72 54.13
CA ALA A 179 21.43 8.90 54.61
C ALA A 179 21.76 8.73 56.09
N GLN A 180 22.79 9.41 56.58
CA GLN A 180 22.98 9.50 58.03
C GLN A 180 21.78 10.25 58.66
N THR A 181 21.36 9.83 59.85
CA THR A 181 20.28 10.48 60.62
C THR A 181 20.70 10.64 62.08
N ALA A 182 19.82 11.26 62.90
CA ALA A 182 20.02 11.49 64.33
C ALA A 182 21.24 12.38 64.68
N GLY A 183 21.70 13.19 63.73
CA GLY A 183 22.71 14.24 63.91
C GLY A 183 22.25 15.58 63.33
N THR A 184 23.03 16.63 63.58
CA THR A 184 22.86 17.97 62.99
C THR A 184 23.77 18.13 61.77
N ASN A 185 23.50 19.12 60.93
CA ASN A 185 24.33 19.42 59.76
C ASN A 185 24.42 18.21 58.80
N LEU A 186 23.26 17.56 58.59
CA LEU A 186 23.12 16.43 57.69
C LEU A 186 22.18 16.80 56.56
N PHE A 187 22.51 16.39 55.34
CA PHE A 187 21.72 16.59 54.15
C PHE A 187 21.43 15.26 53.46
N GLY A 188 20.39 15.25 52.63
CA GLY A 188 20.12 14.16 51.72
C GLY A 188 18.99 14.52 50.78
N GLY A 189 19.23 14.38 49.48
CA GLY A 189 18.22 14.62 48.45
C GLY A 189 18.45 13.84 47.17
N TRP A 190 17.46 13.92 46.29
CA TRP A 190 17.49 13.35 44.95
C TRP A 190 16.99 14.39 43.94
N THR A 191 17.47 14.26 42.70
CA THR A 191 17.07 15.09 41.57
C THR A 191 16.98 14.24 40.31
N ILE A 192 15.85 14.28 39.61
CA ILE A 192 15.72 13.80 38.22
C ILE A 192 15.92 15.00 37.30
N VAL A 193 16.95 14.95 36.46
CA VAL A 193 17.17 15.90 35.38
C VAL A 193 16.53 15.36 34.11
N VAL A 194 15.58 16.09 33.54
CA VAL A 194 14.87 15.74 32.31
C VAL A 194 15.26 16.71 31.20
N VAL A 195 15.80 16.20 30.11
CA VAL A 195 16.02 16.93 28.85
C VAL A 195 14.89 16.55 27.91
N TYR A 196 14.20 17.56 27.37
CA TYR A 196 13.05 17.35 26.50
C TYR A 196 13.16 18.17 25.21
N LYS A 197 12.58 17.63 24.14
CA LYS A 197 12.38 18.29 22.86
C LYS A 197 10.98 18.90 22.83
N ASN A 198 10.82 20.12 22.31
CA ASN A 198 9.54 20.74 22.02
C ASN A 198 9.70 21.69 20.83
N ASP A 199 9.07 21.38 19.69
CA ASP A 199 9.27 22.11 18.43
C ASP A 199 8.73 23.54 18.41
N LEU A 200 7.95 23.92 19.43
CA LEU A 200 7.46 25.29 19.67
C LEU A 200 8.45 26.15 20.47
N GLN A 201 9.51 25.55 21.00
CA GLN A 201 10.55 26.25 21.77
C GLN A 201 11.77 26.60 20.89
N PRO A 202 12.63 27.56 21.33
CA PRO A 202 13.85 27.91 20.62
C PRO A 202 14.83 26.73 20.51
N MET A 203 15.68 26.80 19.49
CA MET A 203 16.79 25.87 19.29
C MET A 203 17.88 26.16 20.32
N ARG A 204 18.26 25.16 21.11
CA ARG A 204 19.23 25.32 22.21
C ARG A 204 20.27 24.22 22.23
N ASN A 205 21.47 24.55 22.68
CA ASN A 205 22.42 23.58 23.19
C ASN A 205 22.02 23.25 24.63
N LEU A 206 21.58 22.01 24.84
CA LEU A 206 21.16 21.47 26.12
C LEU A 206 22.26 20.58 26.64
N THR A 207 22.95 21.02 27.69
CA THR A 207 24.07 20.28 28.29
C THR A 207 23.81 19.97 29.76
N VAL A 208 24.07 18.73 30.15
CA VAL A 208 24.05 18.23 31.52
C VAL A 208 25.47 17.81 31.87
N PHE A 209 26.08 18.48 32.84
CA PHE A 209 27.37 18.13 33.42
C PHE A 209 27.16 17.38 34.74
N ASN A 210 27.96 16.36 34.95
CA ASN A 210 28.07 15.65 36.22
C ASN A 210 29.51 15.68 36.70
N GLY A 211 29.69 16.02 37.97
CA GLY A 211 30.96 15.97 38.67
C GLY A 211 30.71 15.95 40.17
N LEU A 212 31.75 16.22 40.95
CA LEU A 212 31.62 16.46 42.38
C LEU A 212 32.74 17.39 42.83
N ALA A 213 32.38 18.55 43.36
CA ALA A 213 33.31 19.48 43.97
C ALA A 213 32.85 19.88 45.37
N ALA A 214 33.77 19.84 46.34
CA ALA A 214 33.56 20.38 47.67
C ALA A 214 34.11 21.81 47.72
N VAL A 215 33.24 22.80 47.53
CA VAL A 215 33.60 24.22 47.51
C VAL A 215 33.50 24.75 48.93
N ARG A 216 34.63 25.01 49.59
CA ARG A 216 34.64 25.40 51.00
C ARG A 216 35.85 26.22 51.42
N ASN A 217 35.66 27.06 52.44
CA ASN A 217 36.72 27.89 53.00
C ASN A 217 37.74 27.07 53.83
N ALA A 218 37.28 26.03 54.56
CA ALA A 218 38.12 25.24 55.48
C ALA A 218 39.41 24.65 54.86
N THR A 219 39.45 24.45 53.55
CA THR A 219 40.62 23.93 52.81
C THR A 219 41.21 24.92 51.80
N GLY A 220 40.82 26.21 51.87
CA GLY A 220 41.23 27.26 50.92
C GLY A 220 40.66 27.09 49.51
N SER A 221 39.64 26.24 49.37
CA SER A 221 39.14 25.71 48.10
C SER A 221 37.77 26.28 47.78
N THR A 222 37.72 27.59 47.64
CA THR A 222 36.50 28.40 47.65
C THR A 222 35.89 28.63 46.27
N THR A 223 36.41 28.02 45.21
CA THR A 223 35.98 28.33 43.82
C THR A 223 36.13 27.15 42.89
N VAL A 224 35.07 26.71 42.22
CA VAL A 224 35.14 25.74 41.11
C VAL A 224 34.66 26.39 39.82
N ASN A 225 35.41 26.19 38.73
CA ASN A 225 35.04 26.65 37.39
C ASN A 225 34.69 25.45 36.52
N ILE A 226 33.56 25.53 35.83
CA ILE A 226 33.03 24.50 34.94
C ILE A 226 32.94 25.14 33.55
N PRO A 227 33.83 24.76 32.60
CA PRO A 227 33.79 25.30 31.25
C PRO A 227 32.61 24.71 30.46
N ILE A 228 32.01 25.54 29.62
CA ILE A 228 30.93 25.16 28.69
C ILE A 228 31.38 25.51 27.28
N SER A 229 31.17 24.60 26.34
CA SER A 229 31.43 24.77 24.92
C SER A 229 30.48 23.89 24.10
N GLY A 230 30.62 23.91 22.77
CA GLY A 230 29.77 23.13 21.86
C GLY A 230 28.50 23.87 21.44
N PHE A 231 28.46 25.19 21.60
CA PHE A 231 27.40 26.05 21.11
C PHE A 231 27.99 27.19 20.26
N LEU A 232 27.17 27.81 19.43
CA LEU A 232 27.41 29.11 18.82
C LEU A 232 26.14 29.92 19.06
N THR A 233 26.17 30.98 19.86
CA THR A 233 24.98 31.82 20.08
C THR A 233 24.60 32.58 18.80
N PRO A 234 23.33 33.01 18.62
CA PRO A 234 22.91 33.86 17.51
C PRO A 234 23.90 34.99 17.19
N LEU A 235 24.14 35.26 15.91
CA LEU A 235 25.10 36.29 15.48
C LEU A 235 24.63 37.73 15.75
N SER A 236 23.32 37.92 15.91
CA SER A 236 22.71 39.19 16.30
C SER A 236 21.38 38.94 17.03
N GLY A 237 20.75 40.00 17.55
CA GLY A 237 19.48 39.87 18.28
C GLY A 237 19.64 39.38 19.73
N PRO A 238 18.53 38.99 20.38
CA PRO A 238 18.54 38.49 21.76
C PRO A 238 19.18 37.10 21.86
N VAL A 239 19.78 36.81 23.03
CA VAL A 239 20.30 35.49 23.40
C VAL A 239 19.77 35.17 24.79
N THR A 240 18.96 34.12 24.90
CA THR A 240 18.45 33.63 26.19
C THR A 240 19.22 32.39 26.63
N PHE A 241 19.26 32.16 27.94
CA PHE A 241 19.85 30.95 28.49
C PHE A 241 19.22 30.58 29.83
N GLU A 242 19.33 29.30 30.20
CA GLU A 242 18.97 28.76 31.51
C GLU A 242 20.19 28.06 32.11
N LEU A 243 20.41 28.23 33.42
CA LEU A 243 21.45 27.53 34.17
C LEU A 243 20.81 26.74 35.30
N GLY A 244 21.07 25.44 35.36
CA GLY A 244 20.61 24.61 36.48
C GLY A 244 21.77 24.16 37.36
N VAL A 245 21.55 24.10 38.66
CA VAL A 245 22.51 23.59 39.65
C VAL A 245 21.82 22.61 40.60
N VAL A 246 22.52 21.52 40.90
CA VAL A 246 22.20 20.63 42.03
C VAL A 246 23.38 20.61 42.96
N ALA A 247 23.17 21.09 44.18
CA ALA A 247 24.17 21.16 45.22
C ALA A 247 23.58 20.72 46.57
N TYR A 248 24.46 20.36 47.48
CA TYR A 248 24.08 19.98 48.83
C TYR A 248 24.85 20.82 49.85
N ASP A 249 24.26 20.91 51.03
CA ASP A 249 24.79 21.64 52.19
C ASP A 249 24.87 23.16 52.00
N GLY A 250 24.06 23.73 51.10
CA GLY A 250 23.87 25.18 51.04
C GLY A 250 22.90 25.65 52.13
N ASP A 251 23.36 26.44 53.10
CA ASP A 251 22.51 26.91 54.19
C ASP A 251 21.86 28.25 53.88
N ARG A 252 20.61 28.37 54.28
CA ARG A 252 19.90 29.64 54.16
C ARG A 252 20.54 30.73 54.99
N SER A 253 20.62 31.95 54.45
CA SER A 253 21.04 33.19 55.11
C SER A 253 22.53 33.26 55.48
N GLN A 254 23.32 32.24 55.14
CA GLN A 254 24.77 32.35 55.17
C GLN A 254 25.23 33.02 53.88
N THR A 255 25.78 34.24 53.97
CA THR A 255 26.15 34.98 52.78
C THR A 255 27.58 34.70 52.34
N GLY A 256 27.83 34.75 51.03
CA GLY A 256 29.16 34.72 50.41
C GLY A 256 29.31 33.62 49.37
N ASP A 257 28.35 32.71 49.31
CA ASP A 257 28.13 31.76 48.25
C ASP A 257 27.51 32.40 47.01
N GLN A 258 28.08 32.08 45.84
CA GLN A 258 27.68 32.71 44.59
C GLN A 258 27.68 31.69 43.46
N LEU A 259 26.66 31.80 42.62
CA LEU A 259 26.68 31.26 41.27
C LEU A 259 27.06 32.39 40.31
N LEU A 260 28.15 32.21 39.58
CA LEU A 260 28.72 33.21 38.69
C LEU A 260 28.77 32.64 37.26
N PHE A 261 28.53 33.50 36.27
CA PHE A 261 28.57 33.10 34.87
C PHE A 261 29.40 34.08 34.04
N ASN A 262 30.22 33.53 33.14
CA ASN A 262 31.07 34.29 32.24
C ASN A 262 30.93 33.78 30.81
N GLY A 263 30.00 34.37 30.05
CA GLY A 263 29.90 34.24 28.60
C GLY A 263 30.18 35.54 27.84
N ALA A 264 30.43 36.66 28.55
CA ALA A 264 30.71 37.98 27.98
C ALA A 264 32.12 38.51 28.32
N GLY A 265 33.01 37.66 28.86
CA GLY A 265 34.40 37.99 29.18
C GLY A 265 34.67 38.36 30.65
N SER A 266 33.64 38.49 31.48
CA SER A 266 33.75 38.68 32.94
C SER A 266 32.70 37.87 33.69
N PHE A 267 32.97 37.53 34.95
CA PHE A 267 32.01 36.81 35.80
C PHE A 267 30.97 37.77 36.37
N VAL A 268 29.70 37.44 36.16
CA VAL A 268 28.54 38.16 36.70
C VAL A 268 27.74 37.23 37.61
N GLY A 269 27.31 37.74 38.77
CA GLY A 269 26.50 36.99 39.73
C GLY A 269 25.11 36.67 39.19
N ILE A 270 24.75 35.39 39.24
CA ILE A 270 23.40 34.92 38.96
C ILE A 270 22.55 35.15 40.20
N SER A 271 21.36 35.72 40.00
CA SER A 271 20.38 35.95 41.06
C SER A 271 18.97 35.93 40.48
N ASP A 272 17.98 35.71 41.35
CA ASP A 272 16.56 35.81 41.02
C ASP A 272 15.76 36.26 42.27
N ALA A 273 14.43 36.12 42.23
CA ALA A 273 13.54 36.58 43.30
C ALA A 273 13.72 35.85 44.65
N ILE A 274 14.26 34.62 44.65
CA ILE A 274 14.47 33.82 45.87
C ILE A 274 15.95 33.55 46.15
N HIS A 275 16.86 33.88 45.23
CA HIS A 275 18.30 33.72 45.38
C HIS A 275 19.04 35.06 45.23
N PRO A 276 19.42 35.71 46.34
CA PRO A 276 20.34 36.85 46.30
C PRO A 276 21.68 36.43 45.67
N ALA A 277 22.37 37.37 45.01
CA ALA A 277 23.63 37.08 44.29
C ALA A 277 24.80 36.61 45.20
N ASN A 278 24.63 36.73 46.51
CA ASN A 278 25.56 36.31 47.55
C ASN A 278 24.96 35.28 48.52
N ASP A 279 23.84 34.66 48.15
CA ASP A 279 23.15 33.57 48.88
C ASP A 279 22.41 32.70 47.84
N ALA A 280 23.18 32.10 46.94
CA ALA A 280 22.66 31.39 45.77
C ALA A 280 22.28 29.93 46.07
N PHE A 281 22.81 29.36 47.17
CA PHE A 281 22.61 27.99 47.62
C PHE A 281 21.96 28.01 49.01
N ASN A 282 20.66 28.27 49.05
CA ASN A 282 19.94 28.65 50.27
C ASN A 282 18.88 27.63 50.71
N SER A 283 19.14 26.35 50.44
CA SER A 283 18.28 25.20 50.73
C SER A 283 16.92 25.27 50.03
N THR A 284 16.92 25.36 48.71
CA THR A 284 15.70 25.53 47.91
C THR A 284 15.64 24.66 46.65
N ILE A 285 14.41 24.38 46.22
CA ILE A 285 14.15 23.69 44.95
C ILE A 285 13.17 24.55 44.15
N GLY A 286 13.68 25.16 43.08
CA GLY A 286 12.99 26.21 42.37
C GLY A 286 13.25 26.23 40.87
N TYR A 287 12.34 26.88 40.16
CA TYR A 287 12.43 27.15 38.74
C TYR A 287 12.10 28.63 38.52
N ASN A 288 13.05 29.38 37.95
CA ASN A 288 12.90 30.79 37.61
C ASN A 288 12.45 31.67 38.79
N GLY A 289 13.16 31.57 39.92
CA GLY A 289 12.83 32.36 41.11
C GLY A 289 11.55 31.96 41.84
N VAL A 290 10.98 30.78 41.55
CA VAL A 290 9.75 30.29 42.19
C VAL A 290 9.97 28.89 42.73
N LEU A 291 9.58 28.65 43.99
CA LEU A 291 9.62 27.33 44.60
C LEU A 291 8.71 26.34 43.86
N THR A 292 9.20 25.12 43.67
CA THR A 292 8.43 24.03 43.05
C THR A 292 7.31 23.56 43.99
N GLN A 293 6.06 23.66 43.52
CA GLN A 293 4.86 23.42 44.34
C GLN A 293 4.36 21.96 44.34
N PHE A 294 4.83 21.11 43.43
CA PHE A 294 4.31 19.76 43.23
C PHE A 294 4.99 18.67 44.10
N ARG A 295 6.01 19.08 44.85
CA ARG A 295 6.77 18.26 45.80
C ARG A 295 5.87 17.75 46.92
N LEU A 296 6.14 16.54 47.41
CA LEU A 296 5.54 16.03 48.65
C LEU A 296 6.64 15.38 49.52
N PRO A 297 6.85 15.85 50.76
CA PRO A 297 6.34 17.14 51.27
C PRO A 297 6.92 18.33 50.48
N ASN A 298 6.21 19.45 50.46
CA ASN A 298 6.61 20.69 49.76
C ASN A 298 7.27 21.72 50.71
N TYR A 299 8.21 21.29 51.55
CA TYR A 299 8.88 22.21 52.47
C TYR A 299 9.60 23.34 51.72
N ASN A 300 9.39 24.59 52.15
CA ASN A 300 9.97 25.78 51.54
C ASN A 300 11.47 25.90 51.80
N ASN A 301 11.93 25.27 52.89
CA ASN A 301 13.33 25.10 53.24
C ASN A 301 13.65 23.60 53.27
N THR A 302 14.54 23.16 52.39
CA THR A 302 14.93 21.75 52.25
C THR A 302 15.99 21.31 53.25
N LEU A 303 16.59 22.26 53.98
CA LEU A 303 17.66 22.03 54.95
C LEU A 303 18.84 21.27 54.34
N GLY A 304 19.45 21.86 53.31
CA GLY A 304 20.72 21.42 52.71
C GLY A 304 20.61 20.72 51.35
N HIS A 305 19.49 20.82 50.63
CA HIS A 305 19.39 20.31 49.24
C HIS A 305 18.93 21.42 48.28
N ASP A 306 19.81 21.80 47.37
CA ASP A 306 19.56 22.81 46.35
C ASP A 306 19.39 22.16 44.99
N ALA A 307 18.26 22.43 44.33
CA ALA A 307 18.02 22.00 42.95
C ALA A 307 17.25 23.09 42.20
N ASN A 308 18.01 24.03 41.62
CA ASN A 308 17.48 25.27 41.07
C ASN A 308 17.81 25.42 39.59
N ILE A 309 16.85 25.91 38.80
CA ILE A 309 17.09 26.40 37.44
C ILE A 309 16.83 27.90 37.38
N PHE A 310 17.86 28.66 37.04
CA PHE A 310 17.85 30.10 36.88
C PHE A 310 17.57 30.48 35.42
N ILE A 311 16.78 31.54 35.22
CA ILE A 311 16.56 32.16 33.90
C ILE A 311 16.95 33.65 33.98
N PRO A 312 18.25 33.96 33.88
CA PRO A 312 18.71 35.34 34.04
C PRO A 312 18.19 36.24 32.92
N ASN A 313 17.85 37.49 33.27
CA ASN A 313 17.52 38.49 32.26
C ASN A 313 18.81 38.94 31.53
N ASN A 314 18.98 38.44 30.30
CA ASN A 314 20.14 38.75 29.46
C ASN A 314 19.90 39.87 28.43
N THR A 315 18.91 40.74 28.63
CA THR A 315 18.58 41.81 27.66
C THR A 315 19.76 42.76 27.43
N THR A 316 20.56 43.03 28.46
CA THR A 316 21.78 43.87 28.37
C THR A 316 23.01 43.11 27.86
N LYS A 317 22.93 41.79 27.68
CA LYS A 317 24.03 40.89 27.24
C LYS A 317 25.24 40.89 28.17
N ASN A 318 25.06 41.24 29.45
CA ASN A 318 26.12 41.22 30.46
C ASN A 318 26.58 39.79 30.79
N TYR A 319 25.72 38.78 30.62
CA TYR A 319 26.04 37.39 30.92
C TYR A 319 26.66 36.68 29.73
N ILE A 320 26.04 36.80 28.56
CA ILE A 320 26.52 36.21 27.29
C ILE A 320 26.06 37.04 26.10
N GLY A 321 26.99 37.29 25.18
CA GLY A 321 26.77 38.06 23.96
C GLY A 321 26.40 37.20 22.75
N ASN A 322 26.30 37.87 21.59
CA ASN A 322 26.21 37.19 20.29
C ASN A 322 27.56 36.58 19.90
N SER A 323 27.52 35.59 18.99
CA SER A 323 28.71 34.90 18.48
C SER A 323 29.61 34.24 19.53
N ALA A 324 29.13 34.07 20.77
CA ALA A 324 29.84 33.34 21.81
C ALA A 324 29.85 31.84 21.49
N THR A 325 31.00 31.20 21.73
CA THR A 325 31.21 29.75 21.50
C THR A 325 31.59 28.97 22.75
N SER A 326 31.84 29.69 23.84
CA SER A 326 32.17 29.13 25.14
C SER A 326 31.72 30.08 26.25
N ALA A 327 31.54 29.50 27.43
CA ALA A 327 31.28 30.23 28.66
C ALA A 327 31.87 29.45 29.84
N SER A 328 31.83 30.02 31.04
CA SER A 328 32.17 29.30 32.26
C SER A 328 31.16 29.58 33.35
N ILE A 329 30.69 28.51 34.00
CA ILE A 329 29.96 28.60 35.27
C ILE A 329 30.98 28.51 36.39
N ARG A 330 30.80 29.33 37.41
CA ARG A 330 31.62 29.33 38.61
C ARG A 330 30.73 29.23 39.84
N VAL A 331 31.12 28.37 40.76
CA VAL A 331 30.53 28.31 42.10
C VAL A 331 31.60 28.75 43.08
N THR A 332 31.26 29.69 43.96
CA THR A 332 32.14 30.17 45.03
C THR A 332 31.45 30.15 46.37
N THR A 333 32.22 30.13 47.46
CA THR A 333 31.71 30.40 48.82
C THR A 333 32.68 31.23 49.64
N GLY A 334 32.13 32.09 50.50
CA GLY A 334 32.87 32.91 51.45
C GLY A 334 32.98 32.31 52.86
N GLY A 335 32.13 31.35 53.21
CA GLY A 335 32.00 30.87 54.60
C GLY A 335 31.49 29.44 54.79
N GLU A 336 30.94 28.80 53.75
CA GLU A 336 30.23 27.52 53.87
C GLU A 336 30.94 26.36 53.18
N THR A 337 30.33 25.18 53.23
CA THR A 337 30.68 24.03 52.39
C THR A 337 29.55 23.75 51.41
N ILE A 338 29.82 23.86 50.11
CA ILE A 338 28.86 23.55 49.06
C ILE A 338 29.35 22.33 48.29
N LEU A 339 28.55 21.27 48.27
CA LEU A 339 28.83 20.08 47.47
C LEU A 339 28.12 20.19 46.12
N GLN A 340 28.80 20.76 45.13
CA GLN A 340 28.26 20.92 43.78
C GLN A 340 28.37 19.59 43.01
N GLN A 341 27.25 19.04 42.53
CA GLN A 341 27.21 17.77 41.79
C GLN A 341 26.80 17.92 40.32
N VAL A 342 25.64 18.53 40.06
CA VAL A 342 25.10 18.62 38.69
C VAL A 342 25.01 20.06 38.27
N VAL A 343 25.48 20.36 37.06
CA VAL A 343 25.28 21.67 36.44
C VAL A 343 24.68 21.47 35.07
N THR A 344 23.71 22.29 34.70
CA THR A 344 23.08 22.24 33.38
C THR A 344 23.09 23.61 32.73
N SER A 345 23.13 23.61 31.40
CA SER A 345 23.01 24.82 30.60
C SER A 345 22.09 24.57 29.42
N ALA A 346 21.13 25.47 29.21
CA ALA A 346 20.33 25.54 28.00
C ALA A 346 20.58 26.91 27.35
N ILE A 347 21.35 26.95 26.26
CA ILE A 347 21.79 28.21 25.62
C ILE A 347 21.25 28.26 24.19
N ASP A 348 20.63 29.37 23.79
CA ASP A 348 20.16 29.55 22.41
C ASP A 348 21.31 29.42 21.40
N VAL A 349 21.08 28.72 20.30
CA VAL A 349 22.11 28.45 19.27
C VAL A 349 21.76 29.02 17.90
N TYR A 350 22.80 29.31 17.12
CA TYR A 350 22.74 29.73 15.74
C TYR A 350 22.78 28.52 14.81
N GLU A 351 21.61 27.98 14.50
CA GLU A 351 21.45 26.77 13.67
C GLU A 351 20.31 26.96 12.64
N PRO A 352 20.30 26.22 11.52
CA PRO A 352 19.16 26.18 10.63
C PRO A 352 18.03 25.32 11.25
N ASP A 353 16.78 25.62 10.90
CA ASP A 353 15.61 24.79 11.19
C ASP A 353 14.81 24.70 9.90
N ILE A 354 15.22 23.77 9.04
CA ILE A 354 14.59 23.50 7.77
C ILE A 354 13.37 22.60 8.00
N ARG A 355 12.25 22.97 7.39
CA ARG A 355 10.98 22.24 7.49
C ARG A 355 10.38 22.03 6.12
N ALA A 356 9.86 20.83 5.92
CA ALA A 356 9.02 20.50 4.78
C ALA A 356 7.55 20.47 5.21
N GLY A 357 6.66 20.91 4.32
CA GLY A 357 5.22 20.71 4.43
C GLY A 357 4.71 20.07 3.15
N VAL A 358 3.69 19.22 3.25
CA VAL A 358 3.09 18.52 2.10
C VAL A 358 1.58 18.68 2.09
N ARG A 359 1.01 18.86 0.90
CA ARG A 359 -0.43 18.85 0.66
C ARG A 359 -0.73 18.08 -0.62
N VAL A 360 -1.76 17.25 -0.57
CA VAL A 360 -2.26 16.50 -1.72
C VAL A 360 -3.61 17.10 -2.15
N GLN A 361 -3.78 17.31 -3.44
CA GLN A 361 -5.04 17.72 -4.05
C GLN A 361 -5.39 16.80 -5.21
N ASP A 362 -6.60 16.29 -5.23
CA ASP A 362 -7.16 15.64 -6.41
C ASP A 362 -7.58 16.70 -7.46
N LEU A 363 -7.06 16.58 -8.68
CA LEU A 363 -7.38 17.49 -9.79
C LEU A 363 -8.63 17.06 -10.55
N ASN A 364 -9.08 15.82 -10.39
CA ASN A 364 -10.27 15.28 -11.03
C ASN A 364 -11.54 15.70 -10.26
N GLY A 365 -11.41 15.84 -8.94
CA GLY A 365 -12.45 16.31 -8.04
C GLY A 365 -13.35 15.17 -7.57
N GLY A 366 -13.95 15.33 -6.38
CA GLY A 366 -14.73 14.27 -5.76
C GLY A 366 -13.88 13.41 -4.81
N ALA A 367 -14.24 12.13 -4.69
CA ALA A 367 -13.40 11.15 -4.00
C ALA A 367 -12.36 10.62 -4.98
N VAL A 368 -11.14 10.35 -4.51
CA VAL A 368 -10.06 9.85 -5.36
C VAL A 368 -10.39 8.47 -5.90
N GLU A 369 -10.34 8.29 -7.20
CA GLU A 369 -10.66 7.07 -7.92
C GLU A 369 -9.45 6.53 -8.72
N PRO A 370 -9.48 5.26 -9.16
CA PRO A 370 -8.43 4.70 -10.02
C PRO A 370 -8.25 5.56 -11.27
N GLY A 371 -7.02 5.97 -11.55
CA GLY A 371 -6.66 6.75 -12.74
C GLY A 371 -6.66 8.27 -12.54
N ASP A 372 -7.14 8.76 -11.40
CA ASP A 372 -7.12 10.18 -11.06
C ASP A 372 -5.70 10.74 -10.95
N ILE A 373 -5.58 12.05 -11.16
CA ILE A 373 -4.33 12.79 -11.08
C ILE A 373 -4.33 13.59 -9.79
N LEU A 374 -3.41 13.22 -8.89
CA LEU A 374 -3.14 13.95 -7.66
C LEU A 374 -2.01 14.94 -7.88
N GLU A 375 -2.21 16.20 -7.50
CA GLU A 375 -1.16 17.22 -7.43
C GLU A 375 -0.60 17.28 -6.01
N TYR A 376 0.70 17.00 -5.89
CA TYR A 376 1.44 17.09 -4.64
C TYR A 376 2.10 18.46 -4.59
N THR A 377 1.79 19.23 -3.55
CA THR A 377 2.42 20.51 -3.26
C THR A 377 3.35 20.36 -2.07
N VAL A 378 4.62 20.69 -2.26
CA VAL A 378 5.64 20.60 -1.22
C VAL A 378 6.20 21.98 -0.93
N VAL A 379 6.27 22.34 0.34
CA VAL A 379 6.78 23.62 0.84
C VAL A 379 8.03 23.38 1.64
N GLY A 380 9.16 23.92 1.21
CA GLY A 380 10.38 24.01 2.00
C GLY A 380 10.55 25.40 2.60
N LYS A 381 10.93 25.50 3.87
CA LYS A 381 11.30 26.76 4.52
C LYS A 381 12.41 26.56 5.56
N ASN A 382 13.17 27.60 5.84
CA ASN A 382 14.08 27.66 6.99
C ASN A 382 13.51 28.67 8.01
N ILE A 383 13.30 28.22 9.24
CA ILE A 383 12.85 29.08 10.35
C ILE A 383 13.90 29.20 11.46
N GLY A 384 15.08 28.58 11.29
CA GLY A 384 16.21 28.67 12.20
C GLY A 384 17.00 29.93 11.94
N SER A 385 17.92 30.31 12.81
CA SER A 385 18.67 31.56 12.66
C SER A 385 19.82 31.47 11.66
N ASP A 386 20.40 30.29 11.44
CA ASP A 386 21.48 30.08 10.45
C ASP A 386 20.90 29.79 9.06
N PRO A 387 21.35 30.45 7.99
CA PRO A 387 21.02 30.05 6.62
C PRO A 387 21.39 28.58 6.36
N SER A 388 20.50 27.83 5.71
CA SER A 388 20.78 26.47 5.26
C SER A 388 21.33 26.50 3.85
N VAL A 389 22.51 25.93 3.59
CA VAL A 389 23.14 25.76 2.27
C VAL A 389 23.08 24.30 1.81
N ASN A 390 23.34 24.08 0.52
CA ASN A 390 23.21 22.78 -0.14
C ASN A 390 21.83 22.13 0.11
N THR A 391 20.78 22.96 0.18
CA THR A 391 19.46 22.51 0.61
C THR A 391 18.71 21.81 -0.53
N TYR A 392 18.13 20.65 -0.25
CA TYR A 392 17.31 19.90 -1.21
C TYR A 392 16.18 19.13 -0.52
N ILE A 393 15.15 18.81 -1.30
CA ILE A 393 13.97 18.07 -0.86
C ILE A 393 13.85 16.80 -1.71
N THR A 394 13.48 15.68 -1.08
CA THR A 394 13.12 14.44 -1.78
C THR A 394 11.72 14.00 -1.40
N ASP A 395 10.96 13.50 -2.36
CA ASP A 395 9.63 12.93 -2.15
C ASP A 395 9.53 11.59 -2.90
N THR A 396 9.10 10.52 -2.22
CA THR A 396 9.08 9.15 -2.78
C THR A 396 7.65 8.77 -3.12
N ILE A 397 7.41 8.36 -4.37
CA ILE A 397 6.08 8.02 -4.87
C ILE A 397 5.81 6.53 -4.62
N GLU A 398 4.77 6.23 -3.84
CA GLU A 398 4.34 4.86 -3.52
C GLU A 398 3.88 4.07 -4.75
N GLY A 399 3.91 2.74 -4.64
CA GLY A 399 3.69 1.81 -5.77
C GLY A 399 2.29 1.85 -6.39
N ASN A 400 1.30 2.37 -5.66
CA ASN A 400 -0.08 2.54 -6.10
C ASN A 400 -0.35 3.85 -6.86
N ALA A 401 0.68 4.67 -7.11
CA ALA A 401 0.63 5.82 -8.00
C ALA A 401 1.77 5.77 -9.03
N SER A 402 1.84 6.70 -9.97
CA SER A 402 2.98 6.87 -10.88
C SER A 402 3.21 8.34 -11.20
N TYR A 403 4.47 8.76 -11.24
CA TYR A 403 4.84 10.12 -11.61
C TYR A 403 4.27 10.51 -12.99
N VAL A 404 3.73 11.72 -13.12
CA VAL A 404 3.28 12.29 -14.40
C VAL A 404 4.45 13.10 -15.00
N PRO A 405 5.04 12.68 -16.13
CA PRO A 405 6.16 13.38 -16.75
C PRO A 405 5.82 14.83 -17.14
N GLY A 406 6.79 15.73 -16.98
CA GLY A 406 6.69 17.17 -17.26
C GLY A 406 5.84 17.95 -16.27
N SER A 407 5.43 17.34 -15.14
CA SER A 407 4.55 17.98 -14.17
C SER A 407 5.27 18.81 -13.10
N LEU A 408 6.60 18.66 -12.98
CA LEU A 408 7.38 19.32 -11.94
C LEU A 408 7.55 20.81 -12.22
N ILE A 409 7.12 21.63 -11.26
CA ILE A 409 7.16 23.08 -11.35
C ILE A 409 7.48 23.72 -10.00
N VAL A 410 8.39 24.68 -9.98
CA VAL A 410 8.60 25.56 -8.83
C VAL A 410 7.66 26.76 -8.98
N THR A 411 6.70 26.88 -8.07
CA THR A 411 5.63 27.90 -8.12
C THR A 411 5.94 29.15 -7.30
N HIS A 412 6.80 29.04 -6.28
CA HIS A 412 7.22 30.16 -5.43
C HIS A 412 8.65 29.95 -4.93
N GLY A 413 9.36 31.06 -4.73
CA GLY A 413 10.75 31.09 -4.26
C GLY A 413 11.78 31.11 -5.40
N PRO A 414 13.08 30.97 -5.07
CA PRO A 414 14.14 30.96 -6.07
C PRO A 414 13.94 29.87 -7.14
N ASN A 415 14.35 30.17 -8.38
CA ASN A 415 14.27 29.28 -9.55
C ASN A 415 12.85 28.88 -9.97
N THR A 416 11.86 29.78 -9.82
CA THR A 416 10.47 29.56 -10.30
C THR A 416 10.40 29.18 -11.78
N GLY A 417 9.45 28.33 -12.12
CA GLY A 417 9.20 27.84 -13.48
C GLY A 417 9.16 26.33 -13.57
N ALA A 418 8.79 25.84 -14.75
CA ALA A 418 8.78 24.41 -15.08
C ALA A 418 10.19 23.80 -15.01
N LYS A 419 10.26 22.49 -14.74
CA LYS A 419 11.49 21.69 -14.67
C LYS A 419 11.45 20.53 -15.65
N THR A 420 12.61 20.04 -16.07
CA THR A 420 12.76 19.11 -17.20
C THR A 420 12.83 17.62 -16.82
N ASP A 421 12.62 17.28 -15.55
CA ASP A 421 12.62 15.93 -14.94
C ASP A 421 13.92 15.12 -15.06
N ALA A 422 14.80 15.45 -16.00
CA ALA A 422 16.04 14.74 -16.22
C ALA A 422 17.06 15.05 -15.11
N ALA A 423 17.99 14.12 -14.90
CA ALA A 423 19.02 14.32 -13.88
C ALA A 423 20.11 15.27 -14.41
N GLY A 424 20.44 16.29 -13.61
CA GLY A 424 21.61 17.14 -13.85
C GLY A 424 21.48 18.18 -14.97
N ASP A 425 20.29 18.46 -15.48
CA ASP A 425 20.04 19.56 -16.43
C ASP A 425 19.48 20.83 -15.76
N ASP A 426 18.61 20.69 -14.76
CA ASP A 426 18.10 21.78 -13.92
C ASP A 426 17.97 21.38 -12.43
N GLN A 427 17.35 22.25 -11.62
CA GLN A 427 17.28 22.07 -10.17
C GLN A 427 16.49 20.83 -9.71
N ALA A 428 15.74 20.16 -10.58
CA ALA A 428 14.79 19.16 -10.14
C ALA A 428 14.72 17.95 -11.10
N GLU A 429 14.64 16.75 -10.53
CA GLU A 429 14.72 15.50 -11.28
C GLU A 429 13.76 14.44 -10.73
N TYR A 430 13.26 13.56 -11.60
CA TYR A 430 12.57 12.33 -11.22
C TYR A 430 13.49 11.11 -11.45
N VAL A 431 13.86 10.45 -10.35
CA VAL A 431 14.72 9.27 -10.35
C VAL A 431 13.87 8.01 -10.41
N ALA A 432 13.57 7.56 -11.63
CA ALA A 432 12.66 6.42 -11.87
C ALA A 432 13.05 5.12 -11.15
N ALA A 433 14.36 4.84 -11.00
CA ALA A 433 14.85 3.61 -10.35
C ALA A 433 14.37 3.47 -8.89
N ASN A 434 14.24 4.60 -8.18
CA ASN A 434 13.82 4.64 -6.79
C ASN A 434 12.47 5.34 -6.59
N ARG A 435 11.84 5.81 -7.68
CA ARG A 435 10.57 6.56 -7.69
C ARG A 435 10.62 7.83 -6.84
N VAL A 436 11.75 8.55 -6.88
CA VAL A 436 12.00 9.74 -6.07
C VAL A 436 11.97 11.00 -6.93
N VAL A 437 11.17 11.99 -6.52
CA VAL A 437 11.31 13.38 -6.99
C VAL A 437 12.33 14.07 -6.09
N LYS A 438 13.38 14.64 -6.67
CA LYS A 438 14.41 15.40 -5.93
C LYS A 438 14.47 16.82 -6.45
N VAL A 439 14.36 17.80 -5.55
CA VAL A 439 14.35 19.22 -5.86
C VAL A 439 15.42 19.94 -5.04
N ARG A 440 16.37 20.57 -5.72
CA ARG A 440 17.41 21.42 -5.13
C ARG A 440 16.82 22.82 -4.92
N VAL A 441 16.74 23.29 -3.68
CA VAL A 441 15.94 24.47 -3.30
C VAL A 441 16.81 25.61 -2.75
N GLY A 442 16.25 26.82 -2.74
CA GLY A 442 16.93 28.03 -2.26
C GLY A 442 17.74 28.77 -3.33
N THR A 443 18.23 29.95 -2.95
CA THR A 443 18.96 30.87 -3.83
C THR A 443 20.30 30.25 -4.25
N GLY A 444 20.61 30.28 -5.54
CA GLY A 444 21.83 29.69 -6.10
C GLY A 444 21.78 28.17 -6.36
N ALA A 445 20.63 27.50 -6.09
CA ALA A 445 20.46 26.11 -6.46
C ALA A 445 20.58 25.91 -7.98
N ASN A 446 21.27 24.84 -8.39
CA ASN A 446 21.52 24.48 -9.77
C ASN A 446 21.32 22.97 -9.97
N ALA A 447 21.74 22.43 -11.12
CA ALA A 447 21.49 21.04 -11.46
C ALA A 447 22.29 20.00 -10.64
N ILE A 448 23.30 20.45 -9.91
CA ILE A 448 24.18 19.58 -9.13
C ILE A 448 23.97 19.83 -7.64
N SER A 449 23.96 21.10 -7.24
CA SER A 449 23.99 21.51 -5.83
C SER A 449 22.70 22.22 -5.39
N GLY A 450 22.30 21.94 -4.15
CA GLY A 450 21.27 22.70 -3.43
C GLY A 450 21.69 24.14 -3.16
N GLY A 451 20.71 25.02 -2.98
CA GLY A 451 20.93 26.44 -2.75
C GLY A 451 20.94 26.83 -1.27
N GLN A 452 20.95 28.15 -1.04
CA GLN A 452 20.84 28.77 0.27
C GLN A 452 19.40 29.16 0.59
N MET A 453 18.88 28.73 1.74
CA MET A 453 17.59 29.13 2.30
C MET A 453 17.82 29.92 3.59
N ASN A 454 17.51 31.22 3.58
CA ASN A 454 17.58 32.05 4.78
C ASN A 454 16.30 31.94 5.61
N ASN A 455 16.39 32.39 6.86
CA ASN A 455 15.21 32.69 7.66
C ASN A 455 14.53 33.94 7.12
N SER A 456 13.43 33.76 6.41
CA SER A 456 12.62 34.86 5.92
C SER A 456 11.27 34.84 6.62
N VAL A 457 11.04 35.84 7.47
CA VAL A 457 9.75 36.05 8.15
C VAL A 457 8.63 36.27 7.13
N ALA A 458 8.96 36.84 5.96
CA ALA A 458 8.03 37.02 4.84
C ALA A 458 7.94 35.79 3.90
N GLY A 459 8.68 34.72 4.18
CA GLY A 459 8.69 33.50 3.36
C GLY A 459 9.30 33.66 1.97
N THR A 460 10.08 34.73 1.71
CA THR A 460 10.66 35.02 0.39
C THR A 460 11.66 33.96 -0.08
N ASP A 461 12.40 33.36 0.85
CA ASP A 461 13.35 32.27 0.57
C ASP A 461 12.74 30.88 0.71
N SER A 462 11.43 30.79 0.99
CA SER A 462 10.71 29.50 0.96
C SER A 462 10.55 29.04 -0.48
N THR A 463 10.68 27.74 -0.72
CA THR A 463 10.44 27.15 -2.04
C THR A 463 9.15 26.34 -2.01
N VAL A 464 8.24 26.62 -2.93
CA VAL A 464 7.04 25.81 -3.14
C VAL A 464 7.13 25.18 -4.52
N PHE A 465 7.15 23.85 -4.57
CA PHE A 465 7.10 23.13 -5.83
C PHE A 465 5.91 22.19 -5.86
N ARG A 466 5.49 21.85 -7.07
CA ARG A 466 4.41 20.90 -7.33
C ARG A 466 4.84 19.88 -8.34
N PHE A 467 4.29 18.69 -8.21
CA PHE A 467 4.33 17.66 -9.23
C PHE A 467 3.07 16.83 -9.16
N ARG A 468 2.82 16.04 -10.20
CA ARG A 468 1.61 15.24 -10.31
C ARG A 468 1.95 13.77 -10.30
N VAL A 469 1.07 12.99 -9.69
CA VAL A 469 1.07 11.54 -9.74
C VAL A 469 -0.29 11.07 -10.22
N GLN A 470 -0.31 10.00 -11.01
CA GLN A 470 -1.52 9.34 -11.44
C GLN A 470 -1.75 8.09 -10.59
N VAL A 471 -2.93 7.93 -10.02
CA VAL A 471 -3.35 6.74 -9.27
C VAL A 471 -3.41 5.55 -10.22
N THR A 472 -2.93 4.38 -9.78
CA THR A 472 -2.95 3.18 -10.62
C THR A 472 -4.39 2.75 -10.99
N ASN A 473 -4.59 2.36 -12.24
CA ASN A 473 -5.84 1.71 -12.69
C ASN A 473 -5.86 0.19 -12.40
N GLN A 474 -4.79 -0.34 -11.80
CA GLN A 474 -4.68 -1.77 -11.52
C GLN A 474 -5.48 -2.13 -10.25
N CYS A 475 -6.76 -2.47 -10.43
CA CYS A 475 -7.66 -2.79 -9.32
C CYS A 475 -7.16 -3.91 -8.39
N LEU A 476 -6.40 -4.88 -8.89
CA LEU A 476 -5.77 -5.91 -8.05
C LEU A 476 -4.71 -5.35 -7.10
N VAL A 477 -3.99 -4.29 -7.51
CA VAL A 477 -3.05 -3.58 -6.63
C VAL A 477 -3.84 -2.79 -5.58
N LEU A 478 -4.89 -2.09 -6.01
CA LEU A 478 -5.73 -1.28 -5.12
C LEU A 478 -6.52 -2.11 -4.11
N GLN A 479 -6.87 -3.36 -4.41
CA GLN A 479 -7.48 -4.27 -3.44
C GLN A 479 -6.55 -4.63 -2.28
N CYS A 480 -5.24 -4.54 -2.51
CA CYS A 480 -4.21 -4.78 -1.50
C CYS A 480 -3.76 -3.50 -0.80
N ASP A 481 -3.72 -2.39 -1.54
CA ASP A 481 -3.29 -1.09 -1.04
C ASP A 481 -4.05 0.04 -1.75
N ASN A 482 -5.12 0.50 -1.10
CA ASN A 482 -5.96 1.59 -1.58
C ASN A 482 -5.63 2.94 -0.92
N VAL A 483 -4.47 3.10 -0.28
CA VAL A 483 -4.11 4.36 0.38
C VAL A 483 -2.83 4.90 -0.23
N VAL A 484 -2.91 6.06 -0.88
CA VAL A 484 -1.72 6.76 -1.36
C VAL A 484 -1.21 7.70 -0.28
N ASN A 485 -0.02 7.44 0.23
CA ASN A 485 0.66 8.31 1.17
C ASN A 485 1.62 9.25 0.45
N ASN A 486 1.72 10.48 0.94
CA ASN A 486 2.78 11.39 0.55
C ASN A 486 3.61 11.87 1.75
N GLN A 487 4.94 11.83 1.63
CA GLN A 487 5.85 12.40 2.62
C GLN A 487 7.18 12.81 1.96
N ALA A 488 7.49 14.10 2.07
CA ALA A 488 8.74 14.67 1.60
C ALA A 488 9.75 14.78 2.76
N TYR A 489 11.03 14.87 2.41
CA TYR A 489 12.13 15.08 3.34
C TYR A 489 13.00 16.22 2.85
N ILE A 490 13.25 17.22 3.70
CA ILE A 490 14.20 18.31 3.41
C ILE A 490 15.53 18.04 4.10
N PHE A 491 16.62 18.41 3.43
CA PHE A 491 18.00 18.22 3.87
C PHE A 491 18.79 19.51 3.62
N GLY A 492 19.74 19.83 4.50
CA GLY A 492 20.61 20.98 4.32
C GLY A 492 21.72 21.04 5.37
N THR A 493 22.60 22.04 5.24
CA THR A 493 23.71 22.27 6.17
C THR A 493 23.70 23.73 6.60
N GLY A 494 23.85 24.02 7.88
CA GLY A 494 23.96 25.40 8.34
C GLY A 494 25.23 26.05 7.78
N ASN A 495 25.09 27.26 7.23
CA ASN A 495 26.17 27.96 6.55
C ASN A 495 27.31 28.32 7.51
N VAL A 496 26.97 28.72 8.73
CA VAL A 496 27.95 29.12 9.74
C VAL A 496 28.21 28.00 10.74
N SER A 497 27.16 27.31 11.19
CA SER A 497 27.28 26.19 12.13
C SER A 497 27.99 24.98 11.52
N GLY A 498 27.84 24.74 10.22
CA GLY A 498 28.35 23.56 9.52
C GLY A 498 27.59 22.27 9.82
N ASN A 499 26.55 22.33 10.66
CA ASN A 499 25.77 21.17 11.08
C ASN A 499 24.76 20.77 10.01
N THR A 500 24.61 19.47 9.79
CA THR A 500 23.65 18.91 8.84
C THR A 500 22.30 18.70 9.49
N PHE A 501 21.23 19.09 8.81
CA PHE A 501 19.85 18.95 9.28
C PHE A 501 19.02 18.19 8.25
N ASN A 502 18.02 17.48 8.77
CA ASN A 502 16.95 16.92 7.98
C ASN A 502 15.61 17.06 8.71
N ASN A 503 14.53 17.05 7.95
CA ASN A 503 13.19 17.09 8.50
C ASN A 503 12.22 16.38 7.57
N ALA A 504 11.43 15.46 8.12
CA ALA A 504 10.30 14.87 7.41
C ALA A 504 9.14 15.87 7.37
N SER A 505 8.44 15.93 6.25
CA SER A 505 7.36 16.87 6.06
C SER A 505 6.20 16.60 7.01
N ASN A 506 5.63 17.66 7.57
CA ASN A 506 4.35 17.56 8.27
C ASN A 506 3.20 17.90 7.31
N PRO A 507 2.09 17.15 7.32
CA PRO A 507 0.88 17.48 6.55
C PRO A 507 0.13 18.74 7.03
N ASP A 508 0.75 19.58 7.87
CA ASP A 508 0.12 20.66 8.65
C ASP A 508 -1.07 20.14 9.51
N ILE A 509 -0.99 18.88 9.95
CA ILE A 509 -1.98 18.25 10.83
C ILE A 509 -1.53 18.38 12.27
N PHE A 510 -2.44 18.84 13.10
CA PHE A 510 -2.26 18.95 14.54
C PHE A 510 -3.15 17.92 15.25
N ASP A 511 -2.64 17.32 16.33
CA ASP A 511 -3.47 16.47 17.18
C ASP A 511 -4.48 17.31 17.98
N GLY A 512 -5.32 16.65 18.80
CA GLY A 512 -6.30 17.34 19.66
C GLY A 512 -5.69 18.29 20.70
N SER A 513 -4.35 18.28 20.87
CA SER A 513 -3.60 19.18 21.74
C SER A 513 -2.90 20.31 20.96
N GLY A 514 -3.11 20.40 19.65
CA GLY A 514 -2.47 21.40 18.79
C GLY A 514 -1.01 21.08 18.47
N CYS A 515 -0.57 19.82 18.64
CA CYS A 515 0.80 19.41 18.38
C CYS A 515 0.98 18.94 16.93
N PRO A 516 2.04 19.38 16.22
CA PRO A 516 2.31 18.90 14.88
C PRO A 516 2.50 17.37 14.89
N VAL A 517 1.70 16.65 14.12
CA VAL A 517 1.79 15.19 14.04
C VAL A 517 2.71 14.82 12.89
N ALA A 518 3.81 14.11 13.18
CA ALA A 518 4.63 13.52 12.14
C ALA A 518 3.77 12.46 11.42
N GLY A 519 3.56 12.64 10.11
CA GLY A 519 2.70 11.75 9.34
C GLY A 519 2.86 11.96 7.84
N THR A 520 2.33 11.01 7.09
CA THR A 520 2.09 11.16 5.65
C THR A 520 0.72 11.78 5.42
N VAL A 521 0.53 12.45 4.28
CA VAL A 521 -0.83 12.75 3.81
C VAL A 521 -1.38 11.46 3.22
N ALA A 522 -2.25 10.77 3.96
CA ALA A 522 -2.91 9.55 3.49
C ALA A 522 -4.19 9.90 2.71
N THR A 523 -4.24 9.49 1.44
CA THR A 523 -5.39 9.68 0.56
C THR A 523 -6.00 8.33 0.23
N VAL A 524 -7.23 8.08 0.71
CA VAL A 524 -7.93 6.82 0.45
C VAL A 524 -8.53 6.85 -0.95
N ILE A 525 -8.18 5.84 -1.75
CA ILE A 525 -8.73 5.60 -3.08
C ILE A 525 -10.05 4.85 -2.94
N ASN A 526 -11.10 5.40 -3.52
CA ASN A 526 -12.40 4.80 -3.71
C ASN A 526 -12.32 3.71 -4.79
N THR A 527 -12.31 2.44 -4.38
CA THR A 527 -12.24 1.31 -5.30
C THR A 527 -13.61 0.79 -5.76
N VAL A 528 -14.70 1.57 -5.62
CA VAL A 528 -16.04 1.12 -6.05
C VAL A 528 -16.11 0.83 -7.55
N ALA A 529 -15.34 1.55 -8.37
CA ALA A 529 -15.23 1.29 -9.81
C ALA A 529 -14.45 0.00 -10.14
N CYS A 530 -13.76 -0.60 -9.16
CA CYS A 530 -13.03 -1.84 -9.39
C CYS A 530 -13.96 -3.05 -9.37
N THR A 531 -14.00 -3.78 -10.49
CA THR A 531 -14.69 -5.06 -10.55
C THR A 531 -13.97 -6.08 -9.65
N PRO A 532 -14.71 -6.82 -8.79
CA PRO A 532 -14.10 -7.86 -7.97
C PRO A 532 -13.52 -8.95 -8.86
N SER A 533 -12.29 -9.39 -8.57
CA SER A 533 -11.66 -10.48 -9.30
C SER A 533 -12.34 -11.79 -8.93
N ILE A 534 -12.63 -12.62 -9.93
CA ILE A 534 -13.29 -13.91 -9.75
C ILE A 534 -12.40 -15.03 -10.30
N ALA A 535 -12.35 -16.15 -9.57
CA ALA A 535 -11.86 -17.41 -10.09
C ALA A 535 -13.05 -18.20 -10.66
N SER A 536 -12.95 -18.67 -11.90
CA SER A 536 -14.01 -19.42 -12.58
C SER A 536 -13.46 -20.65 -13.30
N SER A 537 -14.37 -21.53 -13.72
CA SER A 537 -14.04 -22.77 -14.44
C SER A 537 -15.14 -23.13 -15.44
N ASN A 538 -14.85 -24.05 -16.37
CA ASN A 538 -15.82 -24.62 -17.31
C ASN A 538 -16.66 -25.78 -16.73
N THR A 539 -16.89 -25.79 -15.41
CA THR A 539 -17.66 -26.84 -14.74
C THR A 539 -19.14 -26.83 -15.15
N PRO A 540 -19.85 -27.98 -15.19
CA PRO A 540 -19.36 -29.36 -15.02
C PRO A 540 -18.56 -29.87 -16.23
N VAL A 541 -17.58 -30.76 -16.00
CA VAL A 541 -16.80 -31.39 -17.09
C VAL A 541 -16.97 -32.91 -17.12
N CYS A 542 -17.06 -33.52 -18.30
CA CYS A 542 -17.05 -34.98 -18.45
C CYS A 542 -15.64 -35.56 -18.30
N ALA A 543 -15.52 -36.76 -17.73
CA ALA A 543 -14.23 -37.45 -17.66
C ALA A 543 -13.60 -37.64 -19.06
N GLY A 544 -12.30 -37.38 -19.18
CA GLY A 544 -11.54 -37.42 -20.44
C GLY A 544 -11.46 -36.09 -21.19
N THR A 545 -12.24 -35.07 -20.83
CA THR A 545 -12.13 -33.71 -21.40
C THR A 545 -11.18 -32.83 -20.58
N SER A 546 -11.07 -31.53 -20.86
CA SER A 546 -10.17 -30.62 -20.14
C SER A 546 -10.91 -29.69 -19.19
N ILE A 547 -10.38 -29.48 -17.97
CA ILE A 547 -10.79 -28.41 -17.06
C ILE A 547 -10.04 -27.13 -17.45
N ASN A 548 -10.76 -26.04 -17.69
CA ASN A 548 -10.19 -24.73 -17.95
C ASN A 548 -10.50 -23.82 -16.77
N LEU A 549 -9.46 -23.33 -16.10
CA LEU A 549 -9.58 -22.35 -15.02
C LEU A 549 -9.32 -20.96 -15.59
N SER A 550 -10.05 -19.97 -15.08
CA SER A 550 -9.90 -18.59 -15.53
C SER A 550 -9.94 -17.59 -14.39
N THR A 551 -9.19 -16.49 -14.57
CA THR A 551 -9.21 -15.30 -13.73
C THR A 551 -8.90 -14.06 -14.58
N THR A 552 -9.01 -12.87 -14.01
CA THR A 552 -8.64 -11.61 -14.67
C THR A 552 -7.12 -11.54 -14.84
N GLN A 553 -6.65 -11.33 -16.08
CA GLN A 553 -5.23 -11.16 -16.37
C GLN A 553 -4.76 -9.74 -15.99
N SER A 554 -3.67 -9.67 -15.24
CA SER A 554 -2.89 -8.48 -14.93
C SER A 554 -1.40 -8.83 -14.93
N ALA A 555 -0.58 -7.94 -15.52
CA ALA A 555 0.87 -8.06 -15.54
C ALA A 555 1.54 -7.60 -14.23
N SER A 556 0.78 -6.98 -13.32
CA SER A 556 1.28 -6.38 -12.07
C SER A 556 1.22 -7.33 -10.86
N VAL A 557 0.84 -8.60 -11.07
CA VAL A 557 0.64 -9.59 -10.00
C VAL A 557 1.19 -10.96 -10.39
N ASN A 558 1.45 -11.81 -9.40
CA ASN A 558 1.76 -13.23 -9.60
C ASN A 558 0.54 -14.09 -9.25
N TYR A 559 0.39 -15.22 -9.96
CA TYR A 559 -0.67 -16.19 -9.76
C TYR A 559 -0.11 -17.49 -9.21
N ALA A 560 -0.84 -18.11 -8.29
CA ALA A 560 -0.56 -19.45 -7.79
C ALA A 560 -1.88 -20.22 -7.64
N TRP A 561 -2.19 -21.04 -8.64
CA TRP A 561 -3.27 -22.00 -8.59
C TRP A 561 -2.83 -23.26 -7.84
N SER A 562 -3.75 -23.81 -7.05
CA SER A 562 -3.65 -25.12 -6.42
C SER A 562 -4.99 -25.85 -6.51
N GLY A 563 -4.99 -27.18 -6.55
CA GLY A 563 -6.23 -27.93 -6.65
C GLY A 563 -6.10 -29.43 -6.41
N PRO A 564 -7.20 -30.18 -6.62
CA PRO A 564 -7.26 -31.63 -6.46
C PRO A 564 -6.20 -32.38 -7.30
N ALA A 565 -5.91 -33.62 -6.90
CA ALA A 565 -4.88 -34.46 -7.52
C ALA A 565 -3.47 -33.83 -7.59
N GLY A 566 -3.16 -32.91 -6.66
CA GLY A 566 -1.84 -32.26 -6.60
C GLY A 566 -1.61 -31.19 -7.67
N PHE A 567 -2.66 -30.69 -8.30
CA PHE A 567 -2.54 -29.65 -9.33
C PHE A 567 -1.93 -28.36 -8.78
N SER A 568 -0.97 -27.79 -9.51
CA SER A 568 -0.41 -26.46 -9.25
C SER A 568 -0.05 -25.75 -10.56
N SER A 569 -0.27 -24.44 -10.65
CA SER A 569 0.14 -23.64 -11.81
C SER A 569 0.39 -22.18 -11.46
N ALA A 570 1.37 -21.55 -12.12
CA ALA A 570 1.61 -20.10 -12.05
C ALA A 570 1.01 -19.32 -13.24
N ILE A 571 0.38 -20.03 -14.19
CA ILE A 571 -0.28 -19.43 -15.34
C ILE A 571 -1.64 -18.88 -14.91
N TYR A 572 -2.02 -17.69 -15.39
CA TYR A 572 -3.28 -17.03 -15.03
C TYR A 572 -4.51 -17.89 -15.41
N ASN A 573 -4.56 -18.43 -16.63
CA ASN A 573 -5.63 -19.31 -17.11
C ASN A 573 -5.09 -20.71 -17.48
N PRO A 574 -4.86 -21.60 -16.52
CA PRO A 574 -4.32 -22.92 -16.78
C PRO A 574 -5.38 -23.94 -17.21
N THR A 575 -4.94 -25.00 -17.88
CA THR A 575 -5.79 -26.13 -18.30
C THR A 575 -5.31 -27.43 -17.64
N VAL A 576 -6.24 -28.23 -17.12
CA VAL A 576 -6.01 -29.62 -16.69
C VAL A 576 -6.56 -30.55 -17.76
N ALA A 577 -5.68 -31.21 -18.52
CA ALA A 577 -6.07 -32.15 -19.56
C ALA A 577 -6.52 -33.51 -18.98
N ASN A 578 -7.39 -34.22 -19.71
CA ASN A 578 -7.87 -35.58 -19.38
C ASN A 578 -8.45 -35.69 -17.97
N ALA A 579 -9.47 -34.87 -17.67
CA ALA A 579 -10.12 -34.81 -16.36
C ALA A 579 -10.61 -36.18 -15.90
N THR A 580 -10.34 -36.51 -14.64
CA THR A 580 -10.81 -37.73 -13.96
C THR A 580 -11.63 -37.37 -12.73
N ALA A 581 -12.31 -38.33 -12.13
CA ALA A 581 -13.02 -38.10 -10.86
C ALA A 581 -12.11 -37.55 -9.75
N ALA A 582 -10.81 -37.85 -9.78
CA ALA A 582 -9.82 -37.33 -8.82
C ALA A 582 -9.50 -35.84 -9.03
N ASN A 583 -9.86 -35.26 -10.18
CA ASN A 583 -9.71 -33.83 -10.46
C ASN A 583 -10.93 -33.00 -10.02
N ALA A 584 -12.00 -33.64 -9.54
CA ALA A 584 -13.14 -32.92 -8.97
C ALA A 584 -12.79 -32.32 -7.60
N GLY A 585 -13.27 -31.12 -7.34
CA GLY A 585 -13.08 -30.42 -6.06
C GLY A 585 -12.75 -28.93 -6.25
N THR A 586 -12.32 -28.31 -5.16
CA THR A 586 -12.05 -26.87 -5.11
C THR A 586 -10.64 -26.55 -5.60
N TYR A 587 -10.57 -25.67 -6.59
CA TYR A 587 -9.34 -25.04 -7.06
C TYR A 587 -9.20 -23.68 -6.41
N ASN A 588 -8.09 -23.46 -5.72
CA ASN A 588 -7.76 -22.21 -5.04
C ASN A 588 -6.76 -21.42 -5.88
N LEU A 589 -7.00 -20.12 -6.01
CA LEU A 589 -6.08 -19.17 -6.61
C LEU A 589 -5.61 -18.19 -5.53
N VAL A 590 -4.30 -18.11 -5.36
CA VAL A 590 -3.65 -17.05 -4.59
C VAL A 590 -3.04 -16.06 -5.57
N VAL A 591 -3.45 -14.79 -5.50
CA VAL A 591 -2.85 -13.68 -6.24
C VAL A 591 -2.01 -12.85 -5.29
N THR A 592 -0.75 -12.60 -5.62
CA THR A 592 0.17 -11.78 -4.82
C THR A 592 0.68 -10.60 -5.63
N VAL A 593 0.74 -9.42 -5.01
CA VAL A 593 1.30 -8.21 -5.64
C VAL A 593 2.78 -8.08 -5.24
N PRO A 594 3.74 -8.05 -6.20
CA PRO A 594 5.15 -7.85 -5.88
C PRO A 594 5.38 -6.58 -5.05
N GLY A 595 6.12 -6.70 -3.95
CA GLY A 595 6.43 -5.59 -3.05
C GLY A 595 5.40 -5.31 -1.97
N LEU A 596 4.22 -5.96 -2.00
CA LEU A 596 3.22 -5.90 -0.93
C LEU A 596 3.12 -7.24 -0.21
N THR A 597 2.71 -7.23 1.06
CA THR A 597 2.50 -8.45 1.88
C THR A 597 1.09 -9.05 1.73
N CYS A 598 0.22 -8.39 0.97
CA CYS A 598 -1.16 -8.82 0.73
C CYS A 598 -1.26 -10.00 -0.25
N SER A 599 -2.24 -10.87 0.00
CA SER A 599 -2.67 -11.92 -0.93
C SER A 599 -4.18 -11.94 -1.09
N ILE A 600 -4.64 -12.10 -2.32
CA ILE A 600 -6.06 -12.24 -2.67
C ILE A 600 -6.33 -13.73 -2.89
N ASN A 601 -7.25 -14.29 -2.12
CA ASN A 601 -7.59 -15.71 -2.16
C ASN A 601 -8.95 -15.89 -2.84
N LEU A 602 -8.95 -16.55 -3.99
CA LEU A 602 -10.14 -16.85 -4.79
C LEU A 602 -10.28 -18.37 -4.92
N SER A 603 -11.49 -18.85 -5.22
CA SER A 603 -11.69 -20.27 -5.48
C SER A 603 -12.81 -20.51 -6.50
N THR A 604 -12.72 -21.66 -7.16
CA THR A 604 -13.80 -22.20 -8.01
C THR A 604 -13.93 -23.70 -7.74
N ASN A 605 -15.15 -24.22 -7.74
CA ASN A 605 -15.39 -25.64 -7.52
C ASN A 605 -15.67 -26.34 -8.85
N VAL A 606 -14.93 -27.40 -9.14
CA VAL A 606 -15.06 -28.16 -10.38
C VAL A 606 -15.69 -29.51 -10.07
N THR A 607 -16.73 -29.87 -10.82
CA THR A 607 -17.32 -31.21 -10.79
C THR A 607 -16.93 -31.96 -12.05
N VAL A 608 -16.38 -33.17 -11.87
CA VAL A 608 -16.07 -34.09 -12.99
C VAL A 608 -17.09 -35.22 -12.99
N THR A 609 -17.93 -35.26 -14.02
CA THR A 609 -18.92 -36.33 -14.19
C THR A 609 -18.21 -37.59 -14.69
N PRO A 610 -18.24 -38.71 -13.95
CA PRO A 610 -17.64 -39.97 -14.39
C PRO A 610 -18.32 -40.43 -15.68
N GLY A 611 -17.57 -40.46 -16.77
CA GLY A 611 -18.02 -41.11 -17.99
C GLY A 611 -17.99 -42.62 -17.79
N THR A 612 -19.11 -43.24 -17.43
CA THR A 612 -19.26 -44.67 -17.73
C THR A 612 -19.43 -44.77 -19.24
N SER A 613 -18.34 -45.15 -19.93
CA SER A 613 -18.33 -45.73 -21.27
C SER A 613 -19.53 -45.37 -22.16
N SER A 614 -19.42 -44.27 -22.92
CA SER A 614 -19.72 -44.17 -24.35
C SER A 614 -20.87 -44.96 -24.99
N ASN A 615 -21.92 -45.42 -24.28
CA ASN A 615 -22.93 -46.32 -24.84
C ASN A 615 -24.31 -45.66 -24.99
N GLY A 616 -24.58 -44.57 -24.26
CA GLY A 616 -25.80 -43.79 -24.41
C GLY A 616 -25.71 -42.78 -25.55
N LEU A 617 -26.76 -42.70 -26.38
CA LEU A 617 -26.97 -41.61 -27.33
C LEU A 617 -27.91 -40.57 -26.70
N SER A 618 -27.59 -39.29 -26.88
CA SER A 618 -28.42 -38.19 -26.38
C SER A 618 -29.71 -38.09 -27.19
N GLY A 619 -30.83 -37.75 -26.55
CA GLY A 619 -32.14 -37.72 -27.20
C GLY A 619 -32.92 -39.04 -27.04
N ALA A 620 -33.98 -38.99 -26.23
CA ALA A 620 -35.03 -40.00 -26.18
C ALA A 620 -36.19 -39.62 -27.13
N PRO A 621 -37.00 -40.56 -27.62
CA PRO A 621 -38.12 -40.26 -28.51
C PRO A 621 -39.07 -39.20 -27.93
N GLY A 622 -39.30 -38.12 -28.66
CA GLY A 622 -40.13 -36.99 -28.25
C GLY A 622 -39.49 -36.03 -27.25
N ALA A 623 -38.22 -36.23 -26.89
CA ALA A 623 -37.46 -35.25 -26.13
C ALA A 623 -37.06 -34.07 -27.03
N GLY A 624 -36.99 -32.87 -26.46
CA GLY A 624 -36.56 -31.67 -27.17
C GLY A 624 -35.09 -31.73 -27.63
N ALA A 625 -34.60 -30.62 -28.19
CA ALA A 625 -33.23 -30.50 -28.68
C ALA A 625 -32.20 -30.69 -27.55
N PHE A 626 -31.16 -31.48 -27.80
CA PHE A 626 -29.97 -31.54 -26.95
C PHE A 626 -28.83 -30.84 -27.67
N VAL A 627 -28.25 -29.81 -27.05
CA VAL A 627 -27.27 -28.90 -27.65
C VAL A 627 -25.98 -28.93 -26.84
N GLU A 628 -24.84 -29.00 -27.50
CA GLU A 628 -23.51 -28.86 -26.90
C GLU A 628 -22.60 -27.97 -27.74
N THR A 629 -21.85 -27.07 -27.10
CA THR A 629 -20.92 -26.16 -27.77
C THR A 629 -19.56 -26.11 -27.08
N HIS A 630 -18.49 -26.47 -27.79
CA HIS A 630 -17.12 -26.23 -27.31
C HIS A 630 -16.13 -26.03 -28.48
N PRO A 631 -14.96 -25.44 -28.23
CA PRO A 631 -13.85 -25.42 -29.19
C PRO A 631 -13.46 -26.83 -29.64
N LEU A 632 -13.23 -27.01 -30.94
CA LEU A 632 -12.77 -28.28 -31.50
C LEU A 632 -11.42 -28.74 -30.92
N ALA A 633 -10.61 -27.81 -30.42
CA ALA A 633 -9.35 -28.10 -29.73
C ALA A 633 -9.54 -28.76 -28.35
N GLN A 634 -10.71 -28.62 -27.73
CA GLN A 634 -11.00 -29.21 -26.42
C GLN A 634 -11.46 -30.67 -26.52
N SER A 635 -12.28 -30.99 -27.53
CA SER A 635 -12.77 -32.34 -27.81
C SER A 635 -13.25 -32.42 -29.26
N THR A 636 -13.26 -33.63 -29.82
CA THR A 636 -13.93 -33.92 -31.12
C THR A 636 -15.30 -34.58 -30.92
N TYR A 637 -15.61 -35.00 -29.69
CA TYR A 637 -16.88 -35.60 -29.29
C TYR A 637 -17.73 -34.57 -28.57
N TYR A 638 -18.99 -34.48 -28.97
CA TYR A 638 -20.01 -33.61 -28.38
C TYR A 638 -20.97 -34.50 -27.60
N SER A 639 -21.19 -34.19 -26.32
CA SER A 639 -22.04 -34.95 -25.43
C SER A 639 -22.89 -34.04 -24.56
N ASP A 640 -24.07 -34.49 -24.15
CA ASP A 640 -24.90 -33.74 -23.22
C ASP A 640 -24.30 -33.70 -21.80
N VAL A 641 -24.96 -32.98 -20.88
CA VAL A 641 -24.56 -32.83 -19.47
C VAL A 641 -24.45 -34.16 -18.69
N ASN A 642 -25.04 -35.24 -19.21
CA ASN A 642 -24.96 -36.59 -18.65
C ASN A 642 -23.91 -37.46 -19.38
N CYS A 643 -23.10 -36.84 -20.24
CA CYS A 643 -22.09 -37.46 -21.08
C CYS A 643 -22.65 -38.48 -22.11
N ASN A 644 -23.92 -38.36 -22.55
CA ASN A 644 -24.44 -39.14 -23.69
C ASN A 644 -24.00 -38.51 -25.01
N LEU A 645 -23.64 -39.33 -26.00
CA LEU A 645 -23.12 -38.85 -27.28
C LEU A 645 -24.18 -38.16 -28.14
N ILE A 646 -23.85 -36.97 -28.63
CA ILE A 646 -24.59 -36.24 -29.66
C ILE A 646 -23.97 -36.59 -31.02
N SER A 647 -22.75 -36.12 -31.29
CA SER A 647 -22.03 -36.37 -32.54
C SER A 647 -20.52 -36.32 -32.35
N ARG A 648 -19.77 -36.61 -33.41
CA ARG A 648 -18.33 -36.34 -33.47
C ARG A 648 -18.00 -35.54 -34.72
N THR A 649 -17.19 -34.50 -34.56
CA THR A 649 -16.70 -33.68 -35.67
C THR A 649 -15.18 -33.60 -35.62
N GLN A 650 -14.51 -33.83 -36.74
CA GLN A 650 -13.07 -33.74 -36.88
C GLN A 650 -12.70 -32.76 -38.00
N SER A 651 -11.62 -32.00 -37.80
CA SER A 651 -11.08 -31.11 -38.81
C SER A 651 -10.41 -31.91 -39.93
N SER A 652 -10.87 -31.75 -41.18
CA SER A 652 -10.34 -32.46 -42.35
C SER A 652 -10.72 -31.74 -43.66
N GLY A 653 -10.09 -32.11 -44.78
CA GLY A 653 -10.42 -31.56 -46.11
C GLY A 653 -9.67 -30.27 -46.48
N ALA A 654 -10.15 -29.59 -47.53
CA ALA A 654 -9.46 -28.45 -48.16
C ALA A 654 -9.62 -27.11 -47.40
N VAL A 655 -10.69 -26.94 -46.62
CA VAL A 655 -10.93 -25.77 -45.78
C VAL A 655 -11.29 -26.24 -44.37
N PRO A 656 -10.33 -26.81 -43.61
CA PRO A 656 -10.63 -27.52 -42.37
C PRO A 656 -11.38 -26.65 -41.36
N VAL A 657 -12.41 -27.21 -40.72
CA VAL A 657 -13.20 -26.52 -39.69
C VAL A 657 -12.34 -26.15 -38.48
N THR A 658 -12.52 -24.92 -37.96
CA THR A 658 -11.80 -24.35 -36.81
C THR A 658 -12.76 -23.66 -35.85
N GLY A 659 -12.30 -23.42 -34.62
CA GLY A 659 -13.06 -22.69 -33.59
C GLY A 659 -14.09 -23.56 -32.86
N SER A 660 -15.09 -22.91 -32.28
CA SER A 660 -16.20 -23.57 -31.57
C SER A 660 -17.20 -24.16 -32.54
N ILE A 661 -17.71 -25.35 -32.22
CA ILE A 661 -18.77 -26.02 -32.96
C ILE A 661 -19.93 -26.21 -31.99
N THR A 662 -21.13 -25.90 -32.47
CA THR A 662 -22.38 -26.25 -31.80
C THR A 662 -22.95 -27.50 -32.47
N SER A 663 -23.23 -28.53 -31.68
CA SER A 663 -23.82 -29.79 -32.14
C SER A 663 -25.16 -30.01 -31.45
N THR A 664 -26.19 -30.24 -32.23
CA THR A 664 -27.56 -30.43 -31.76
C THR A 664 -28.12 -31.76 -32.27
N VAL A 665 -28.84 -32.49 -31.44
CA VAL A 665 -29.59 -33.71 -31.81
C VAL A 665 -31.04 -33.64 -31.33
N TRP A 666 -31.92 -34.21 -32.14
CA TRP A 666 -33.33 -34.46 -31.82
C TRP A 666 -33.68 -35.91 -32.12
N VAL A 667 -34.71 -36.43 -31.45
CA VAL A 667 -35.29 -37.75 -31.74
C VAL A 667 -36.81 -37.63 -31.72
N GLU A 668 -37.42 -37.72 -32.90
CA GLU A 668 -38.88 -37.64 -33.03
C GLU A 668 -39.56 -38.84 -32.38
N SER A 669 -40.78 -38.64 -31.86
CA SER A 669 -41.57 -39.71 -31.23
C SER A 669 -42.09 -40.75 -32.22
N THR A 670 -42.17 -40.39 -33.49
CA THR A 670 -42.58 -41.25 -34.61
C THR A 670 -41.67 -41.01 -35.81
N VAL A 671 -41.56 -41.97 -36.73
CA VAL A 671 -40.82 -41.82 -37.99
C VAL A 671 -41.36 -40.61 -38.78
N PRO A 672 -40.57 -39.54 -38.93
CA PRO A 672 -41.01 -38.34 -39.64
C PRO A 672 -40.94 -38.54 -41.16
N THR A 673 -41.72 -37.73 -41.89
CA THR A 673 -41.72 -37.72 -43.36
C THR A 673 -41.47 -36.32 -43.91
N HIS A 674 -40.69 -36.22 -44.98
CA HIS A 674 -40.48 -34.99 -45.73
C HIS A 674 -40.73 -35.24 -47.22
N ILE A 675 -41.66 -34.48 -47.83
CA ILE A 675 -42.07 -34.63 -49.24
C ILE A 675 -42.49 -36.09 -49.55
N GLY A 676 -43.20 -36.71 -48.60
CA GLY A 676 -43.68 -38.09 -48.71
C GLY A 676 -42.62 -39.18 -48.52
N GLN A 677 -41.34 -38.82 -48.31
CA GLN A 677 -40.27 -39.78 -48.00
C GLN A 677 -40.04 -39.85 -46.48
N PRO A 678 -40.03 -41.03 -45.86
CA PRO A 678 -39.64 -41.16 -44.45
C PRO A 678 -38.14 -40.90 -44.27
N PHE A 679 -37.74 -40.52 -43.06
CA PHE A 679 -36.34 -40.53 -42.60
C PHE A 679 -36.27 -41.01 -41.15
N VAL A 680 -35.10 -41.41 -40.69
CA VAL A 680 -34.90 -41.95 -39.34
C VAL A 680 -35.29 -40.89 -38.30
N PRO A 681 -35.99 -41.25 -37.19
CA PRO A 681 -36.47 -40.28 -36.20
C PRO A 681 -35.38 -39.36 -35.61
N ARG A 682 -34.14 -39.86 -35.53
CA ARG A 682 -32.99 -39.11 -35.05
C ARG A 682 -32.41 -38.22 -36.15
N HIS A 683 -32.23 -36.94 -35.86
CA HIS A 683 -31.64 -35.98 -36.79
C HIS A 683 -30.78 -34.95 -36.05
N TYR A 684 -29.93 -34.26 -36.81
CA TYR A 684 -28.82 -33.49 -36.28
C TYR A 684 -28.71 -32.12 -36.91
N GLU A 685 -28.14 -31.17 -36.19
CA GLU A 685 -27.60 -29.93 -36.74
C GLU A 685 -26.22 -29.69 -36.16
N ILE A 686 -25.24 -29.46 -37.02
CA ILE A 686 -23.87 -29.15 -36.60
C ILE A 686 -23.50 -27.82 -37.22
N THR A 687 -23.10 -26.83 -36.41
CA THR A 687 -22.81 -25.47 -36.87
C THR A 687 -21.48 -24.98 -36.28
N PRO A 688 -20.42 -24.87 -37.10
CA PRO A 688 -19.20 -24.16 -36.72
C PRO A 688 -19.44 -22.65 -36.58
N ALA A 689 -18.78 -22.02 -35.62
CA ALA A 689 -18.84 -20.57 -35.43
C ALA A 689 -18.14 -19.79 -36.56
N GLN A 690 -17.21 -20.43 -37.28
CA GLN A 690 -16.45 -19.82 -38.36
C GLN A 690 -16.76 -20.49 -39.69
N ASN A 691 -17.14 -19.68 -40.69
CA ASN A 691 -17.35 -20.09 -42.09
C ASN A 691 -18.20 -21.37 -42.28
N PRO A 692 -19.35 -21.53 -41.58
CA PRO A 692 -20.11 -22.78 -41.59
C PRO A 692 -20.53 -23.24 -42.99
N ALA A 693 -20.70 -22.32 -43.96
CA ALA A 693 -21.10 -22.67 -45.32
C ALA A 693 -19.98 -23.27 -46.19
N THR A 694 -18.70 -23.02 -45.86
CA THR A 694 -17.56 -23.38 -46.72
C THR A 694 -16.53 -24.28 -46.04
N SER A 695 -16.55 -24.38 -44.70
CA SER A 695 -15.65 -25.28 -43.98
C SER A 695 -15.88 -26.74 -44.33
N THR A 696 -14.80 -27.50 -44.34
CA THR A 696 -14.76 -28.94 -44.56
C THR A 696 -14.43 -29.67 -43.26
N GLY A 697 -14.96 -30.87 -43.10
CA GLY A 697 -14.65 -31.73 -41.96
C GLY A 697 -15.17 -33.15 -42.14
N THR A 698 -14.87 -34.00 -41.17
CA THR A 698 -15.43 -35.36 -41.08
C THR A 698 -16.43 -35.38 -39.94
N VAL A 699 -17.66 -35.80 -40.22
CA VAL A 699 -18.74 -35.93 -39.23
C VAL A 699 -19.03 -37.41 -39.03
N THR A 700 -19.22 -37.81 -37.77
CA THR A 700 -19.80 -39.10 -37.40
C THR A 700 -21.13 -38.87 -36.68
N LEU A 701 -22.20 -39.45 -37.22
CA LEU A 701 -23.54 -39.48 -36.64
C LEU A 701 -23.83 -40.87 -36.06
N TYR A 702 -24.67 -40.94 -35.04
CA TYR A 702 -24.87 -42.16 -34.25
C TYR A 702 -26.35 -42.58 -34.23
N PHE A 703 -26.66 -43.84 -34.52
CA PHE A 703 -28.06 -44.30 -34.58
C PHE A 703 -28.24 -45.65 -33.87
N LEU A 704 -29.41 -45.90 -33.30
CA LEU A 704 -29.76 -47.20 -32.74
C LEU A 704 -30.33 -48.13 -33.81
N GLN A 705 -30.14 -49.44 -33.67
CA GLN A 705 -30.77 -50.43 -34.56
C GLN A 705 -32.31 -50.29 -34.54
N SER A 706 -32.90 -50.03 -33.37
CA SER A 706 -34.35 -49.83 -33.23
C SER A 706 -34.88 -48.64 -34.03
N GLU A 707 -34.07 -47.61 -34.26
CA GLU A 707 -34.45 -46.45 -35.07
C GLU A 707 -34.47 -46.81 -36.57
N PHE A 708 -33.57 -47.70 -37.02
CA PHE A 708 -33.59 -48.25 -38.37
C PHE A 708 -34.76 -49.22 -38.54
N ASP A 709 -35.07 -50.05 -37.54
CA ASP A 709 -36.21 -50.96 -37.56
C ASP A 709 -37.53 -50.17 -37.62
N ALA A 710 -37.64 -49.07 -36.87
CA ALA A 710 -38.79 -48.17 -36.93
C ALA A 710 -38.96 -47.58 -38.34
N PHE A 711 -37.87 -47.10 -38.94
CA PHE A 711 -37.86 -46.61 -40.32
C PHE A 711 -38.29 -47.70 -41.32
N ASN A 712 -37.75 -48.91 -41.20
CA ASN A 712 -38.05 -50.04 -42.11
C ASN A 712 -39.52 -50.47 -42.02
N ASN A 713 -40.13 -50.38 -40.83
CA ASN A 713 -41.54 -50.71 -40.62
C ASN A 713 -42.49 -49.60 -41.05
N HIS A 714 -41.99 -48.41 -41.42
CA HIS A 714 -42.85 -47.30 -41.85
C HIS A 714 -43.46 -47.60 -43.22
N PRO A 715 -44.79 -47.42 -43.44
CA PRO A 715 -45.46 -47.76 -44.70
C PRO A 715 -44.92 -47.05 -45.95
N GLY A 716 -44.30 -45.88 -45.76
CA GLY A 716 -43.64 -45.12 -46.83
C GLY A 716 -42.21 -45.56 -47.15
N SER A 717 -41.65 -46.54 -46.43
CA SER A 717 -40.30 -47.05 -46.68
C SER A 717 -40.30 -48.01 -47.86
N ILE A 718 -39.63 -47.64 -48.94
CA ILE A 718 -39.54 -48.43 -50.18
C ILE A 718 -38.21 -49.20 -50.32
N LEU A 719 -37.20 -48.81 -49.55
CA LEU A 719 -35.93 -49.53 -49.40
C LEU A 719 -35.57 -49.56 -47.92
N ASN A 720 -35.14 -50.72 -47.45
CA ASN A 720 -34.76 -50.91 -46.05
C ASN A 720 -33.34 -50.41 -45.78
N LEU A 721 -33.18 -49.78 -44.62
CA LEU A 721 -31.91 -49.62 -43.90
C LEU A 721 -31.45 -50.96 -43.32
N PRO A 722 -30.18 -51.09 -42.91
CA PRO A 722 -29.64 -52.34 -42.38
C PRO A 722 -30.50 -52.92 -41.25
N THR A 723 -30.90 -54.18 -41.39
CA THR A 723 -31.55 -54.96 -40.32
C THR A 723 -30.54 -55.54 -39.32
N GLY A 724 -29.24 -55.40 -39.61
CA GLY A 724 -28.14 -55.79 -38.73
C GLY A 724 -26.78 -55.64 -39.43
N PRO A 725 -25.66 -55.90 -38.72
CA PRO A 725 -24.29 -55.68 -39.23
C PRO A 725 -23.92 -56.49 -40.49
N GLY A 726 -24.61 -57.61 -40.75
CA GLY A 726 -24.38 -58.45 -41.94
C GLY A 726 -25.19 -58.05 -43.18
N ASP A 727 -26.09 -57.07 -43.07
CA ASP A 727 -27.02 -56.69 -44.14
C ASP A 727 -26.37 -55.73 -45.15
N ALA A 728 -25.52 -56.28 -46.03
CA ALA A 728 -24.81 -55.49 -47.03
C ALA A 728 -25.75 -54.73 -48.00
N ALA A 729 -26.93 -55.28 -48.28
CA ALA A 729 -27.93 -54.64 -49.14
C ALA A 729 -28.56 -53.42 -48.45
N GLY A 730 -28.95 -53.55 -47.18
CA GLY A 730 -29.43 -52.44 -46.37
C GLY A 730 -28.37 -51.35 -46.16
N ILE A 731 -27.10 -51.74 -45.97
CA ILE A 731 -25.98 -50.79 -45.84
C ILE A 731 -25.82 -49.98 -47.13
N ALA A 732 -25.94 -50.62 -48.29
CA ALA A 732 -25.85 -49.95 -49.59
C ALA A 732 -27.00 -48.96 -49.86
N ASN A 733 -28.13 -49.10 -49.17
CA ASN A 733 -29.29 -48.21 -49.32
C ASN A 733 -29.15 -46.91 -48.52
N LEU A 734 -28.25 -46.84 -47.54
CA LEU A 734 -28.15 -45.70 -46.62
C LEU A 734 -27.68 -44.42 -47.33
N ARG A 735 -28.42 -43.33 -47.11
CA ARG A 735 -28.11 -41.99 -47.61
C ARG A 735 -28.26 -40.99 -46.46
N VAL A 736 -27.44 -39.93 -46.47
CA VAL A 736 -27.54 -38.81 -45.54
C VAL A 736 -28.02 -37.59 -46.32
N GLY A 737 -29.14 -36.99 -45.91
CA GLY A 737 -29.54 -35.68 -46.41
C GLY A 737 -28.79 -34.58 -45.66
N GLN A 738 -28.14 -33.68 -46.37
CA GLN A 738 -27.43 -32.53 -45.83
C GLN A 738 -28.20 -31.25 -46.17
N PHE A 739 -28.49 -30.42 -45.18
CA PHE A 739 -29.23 -29.16 -45.32
C PHE A 739 -28.35 -28.01 -44.83
N PRO A 740 -27.71 -27.25 -45.74
CA PRO A 740 -26.78 -26.20 -45.34
C PRO A 740 -27.43 -25.10 -44.49
N GLY A 741 -26.67 -24.59 -43.51
CA GLY A 741 -27.10 -23.52 -42.62
C GLY A 741 -27.88 -24.02 -41.40
N SER A 742 -28.56 -23.10 -40.71
CA SER A 742 -29.28 -23.39 -39.47
C SER A 742 -30.79 -23.45 -39.69
N SER A 743 -31.46 -24.28 -38.90
CA SER A 743 -32.91 -24.43 -38.89
C SER A 743 -33.59 -23.09 -38.58
N SER A 744 -34.43 -22.62 -39.51
CA SER A 744 -35.12 -21.32 -39.38
C SER A 744 -36.10 -21.23 -38.20
N ASN A 745 -36.52 -22.38 -37.64
CA ASN A 745 -37.44 -22.46 -36.51
C ASN A 745 -36.89 -23.31 -35.34
N GLY A 746 -35.61 -23.69 -35.38
CA GLY A 746 -34.96 -24.50 -34.35
C GLY A 746 -35.46 -25.95 -34.23
N SER A 747 -36.22 -26.44 -35.22
CA SER A 747 -36.77 -27.80 -35.20
C SER A 747 -35.80 -28.88 -35.68
N GLY A 748 -34.73 -28.51 -36.42
CA GLY A 748 -33.84 -29.48 -37.08
C GLY A 748 -34.49 -30.25 -38.24
N LEU A 749 -35.78 -30.05 -38.51
CA LEU A 749 -36.51 -30.78 -39.54
C LEU A 749 -36.20 -30.21 -40.94
N PRO A 750 -36.17 -31.06 -41.99
CA PRO A 750 -35.81 -30.65 -43.37
C PRO A 750 -36.56 -29.42 -43.91
N GLY A 751 -37.85 -29.28 -43.59
CA GLY A 751 -38.67 -28.15 -44.04
C GLY A 751 -38.29 -26.79 -43.44
N SER A 752 -37.40 -26.78 -42.44
CA SER A 752 -36.88 -25.56 -41.81
C SER A 752 -35.62 -24.99 -42.47
N TYR A 753 -35.09 -25.67 -43.50
CA TYR A 753 -33.91 -25.27 -44.25
C TYR A 753 -34.27 -24.85 -45.68
N SER A 754 -33.38 -24.09 -46.34
CA SER A 754 -33.64 -23.51 -47.66
C SER A 754 -33.51 -24.50 -48.82
N SER A 755 -32.60 -25.47 -48.72
CA SER A 755 -32.39 -26.54 -49.70
C SER A 755 -31.55 -27.68 -49.09
N GLY A 756 -31.56 -28.86 -49.71
CA GLY A 756 -30.78 -30.01 -49.25
C GLY A 756 -30.12 -30.80 -50.38
N THR A 757 -28.99 -31.42 -50.07
CA THR A 757 -28.23 -32.33 -50.94
C THR A 757 -28.16 -33.72 -50.32
N VAL A 758 -27.65 -34.70 -51.07
CA VAL A 758 -27.48 -36.07 -50.61
C VAL A 758 -26.01 -36.42 -50.55
N ILE A 759 -25.61 -37.00 -49.43
CA ILE A 759 -24.32 -37.62 -49.23
C ILE A 759 -24.52 -39.14 -49.21
N THR A 760 -23.75 -39.84 -50.04
CA THR A 760 -23.57 -41.29 -49.91
C THR A 760 -22.32 -41.51 -49.07
N PRO A 761 -22.42 -42.05 -47.84
CA PRO A 761 -21.24 -42.33 -47.03
C PRO A 761 -20.25 -43.25 -47.78
N PRO A 762 -18.93 -43.02 -47.66
CA PRO A 762 -17.93 -43.81 -48.36
C PRO A 762 -17.93 -45.27 -47.89
N GLY A 763 -17.40 -46.19 -48.71
CA GLY A 763 -17.23 -47.60 -48.33
C GLY A 763 -16.39 -47.73 -47.06
N GLY A 764 -16.96 -48.31 -46.00
CA GLY A 764 -16.36 -48.38 -44.66
C GLY A 764 -16.78 -47.27 -43.69
N GLY A 765 -17.54 -46.27 -44.14
CA GLY A 765 -18.08 -45.19 -43.30
C GLY A 765 -19.36 -45.55 -42.52
N ILE A 766 -19.96 -46.72 -42.79
CA ILE A 766 -21.15 -47.22 -42.09
C ILE A 766 -20.71 -48.43 -41.26
N VAL A 767 -20.61 -48.26 -39.95
CA VAL A 767 -20.03 -49.28 -39.05
C VAL A 767 -20.99 -49.60 -37.92
N TRP A 768 -21.19 -50.88 -37.63
CA TRP A 768 -21.85 -51.32 -36.41
C TRP A 768 -20.85 -51.44 -35.26
N ASN A 769 -21.07 -50.69 -34.18
CA ASN A 769 -20.30 -50.79 -32.96
C ASN A 769 -20.99 -51.77 -31.99
N ALA A 770 -20.51 -53.02 -31.97
CA ALA A 770 -21.11 -54.08 -31.16
C ALA A 770 -21.03 -53.81 -29.65
N THR A 771 -19.95 -53.19 -29.17
CA THR A 771 -19.76 -52.85 -27.75
C THR A 771 -20.77 -51.80 -27.28
N ALA A 772 -21.15 -50.89 -28.18
CA ALA A 772 -22.06 -49.81 -27.86
C ALA A 772 -23.50 -50.00 -28.38
N GLY A 773 -23.77 -51.06 -29.14
CA GLY A 773 -25.11 -51.36 -29.66
C GLY A 773 -25.66 -50.30 -30.61
N ARG A 774 -24.80 -49.64 -31.40
CA ARG A 774 -25.19 -48.53 -32.29
C ARG A 774 -24.49 -48.58 -33.65
N TRP A 775 -25.08 -47.88 -34.61
CA TRP A 775 -24.49 -47.54 -35.89
C TRP A 775 -23.69 -46.23 -35.80
N GLU A 776 -22.52 -46.20 -36.43
CA GLU A 776 -21.67 -45.02 -36.58
C GLU A 776 -21.54 -44.69 -38.08
N ILE A 777 -22.09 -43.54 -38.48
CA ILE A 777 -22.19 -43.12 -39.87
C ILE A 777 -21.25 -41.95 -40.09
N THR A 778 -20.10 -42.23 -40.69
CA THR A 778 -18.99 -41.30 -40.88
C THR A 778 -18.87 -40.89 -42.35
N PHE A 779 -18.84 -39.59 -42.60
CA PHE A 779 -18.74 -39.03 -43.95
C PHE A 779 -18.04 -37.66 -43.95
N PRO A 780 -17.32 -37.31 -45.04
CA PRO A 780 -16.81 -35.97 -45.23
C PRO A 780 -17.94 -35.00 -45.59
N VAL A 781 -17.85 -33.77 -45.12
CA VAL A 781 -18.77 -32.68 -45.43
C VAL A 781 -18.03 -31.45 -45.93
N THR A 782 -18.66 -30.74 -46.87
CA THR A 782 -18.33 -29.35 -47.22
C THR A 782 -19.58 -28.52 -46.94
N GLY A 783 -19.45 -27.51 -46.09
CA GLY A 783 -20.61 -26.83 -45.53
C GLY A 783 -21.27 -27.66 -44.43
N PHE A 784 -21.64 -27.00 -43.35
CA PHE A 784 -22.27 -27.59 -42.18
C PHE A 784 -23.75 -27.14 -42.09
N GLY A 785 -24.54 -27.86 -41.31
CA GLY A 785 -25.97 -27.60 -41.13
C GLY A 785 -26.73 -28.81 -40.61
N GLY A 786 -27.96 -29.00 -41.10
CA GLY A 786 -28.84 -30.12 -40.75
C GLY A 786 -28.44 -31.44 -41.43
N PHE A 787 -28.57 -32.56 -40.73
CA PHE A 787 -28.33 -33.91 -41.24
C PHE A 787 -29.45 -34.88 -40.85
N ILE A 788 -30.02 -35.57 -41.84
CA ILE A 788 -31.01 -36.65 -41.66
C ILE A 788 -30.54 -37.93 -42.34
N LEU A 789 -31.02 -39.09 -41.89
CA LEU A 789 -30.67 -40.39 -42.49
C LEU A 789 -31.91 -41.05 -43.13
N GLN A 790 -31.76 -41.57 -44.36
CA GLN A 790 -32.86 -42.09 -45.18
C GLN A 790 -32.33 -43.07 -46.25
N THR A 791 -33.21 -43.60 -47.11
CA THR A 791 -32.82 -44.49 -48.23
C THR A 791 -33.06 -43.90 -49.62
N HIS A 792 -33.83 -42.80 -49.74
CA HIS A 792 -34.10 -42.10 -50.99
C HIS A 792 -34.19 -40.59 -50.78
N PHE A 793 -33.79 -39.80 -51.78
CA PHE A 793 -34.02 -38.36 -51.80
C PHE A 793 -34.26 -37.89 -53.23
N THR A 794 -35.37 -37.17 -53.43
CA THR A 794 -35.64 -36.43 -54.66
C THR A 794 -35.45 -34.94 -54.36
N ALA A 795 -34.37 -34.35 -54.87
CA ALA A 795 -34.15 -32.92 -54.77
C ALA A 795 -35.26 -32.15 -55.54
N LEU A 796 -35.82 -31.07 -54.95
CA LEU A 796 -36.79 -30.19 -55.62
C LEU A 796 -36.14 -29.31 -56.73
N PRO A 797 -36.92 -28.76 -57.69
CA PRO A 797 -36.48 -28.52 -59.07
C PRO A 797 -35.91 -27.11 -59.38
N VAL A 798 -35.13 -27.08 -60.48
CA VAL A 798 -34.26 -26.03 -61.05
C VAL A 798 -32.98 -25.72 -60.26
N SER A 799 -31.87 -26.23 -60.80
CA SER A 799 -30.52 -25.74 -60.50
C SER A 799 -30.22 -24.57 -61.45
N TRP A 800 -30.23 -23.34 -60.90
CA TRP A 800 -29.80 -22.14 -61.62
C TRP A 800 -28.31 -22.24 -61.95
N ALA A 801 -27.97 -22.19 -63.23
CA ALA A 801 -26.57 -22.21 -63.66
C ALA A 801 -25.95 -20.79 -63.64
N SER A 802 -26.74 -19.78 -64.00
CA SER A 802 -26.34 -18.37 -63.91
C SER A 802 -27.53 -17.44 -64.17
N PHE A 803 -27.52 -16.24 -63.57
CA PHE A 803 -28.40 -15.12 -63.94
C PHE A 803 -27.60 -13.82 -63.91
N THR A 804 -27.63 -13.04 -64.99
CA THR A 804 -26.95 -11.74 -65.13
C THR A 804 -27.91 -10.65 -65.59
N ALA A 805 -27.63 -9.43 -65.16
CA ALA A 805 -28.25 -8.21 -65.64
C ALA A 805 -27.14 -7.27 -66.14
N GLN A 806 -27.20 -6.84 -67.39
CA GLN A 806 -26.19 -5.99 -68.00
C GLN A 806 -26.82 -4.78 -68.66
N LYS A 807 -26.36 -3.58 -68.28
CA LYS A 807 -26.75 -2.33 -68.94
C LYS A 807 -26.26 -2.32 -70.39
N SER A 808 -27.16 -2.03 -71.33
CA SER A 808 -26.89 -1.92 -72.76
C SER A 808 -27.59 -0.67 -73.30
N GLY A 809 -26.86 0.45 -73.34
CA GLY A 809 -27.43 1.77 -73.64
C GLY A 809 -28.47 2.22 -72.59
N GLU A 810 -29.65 2.62 -73.05
CA GLU A 810 -30.81 2.97 -72.21
C GLU A 810 -31.64 1.75 -71.77
N LYS A 811 -31.17 0.53 -72.05
CA LYS A 811 -31.88 -0.73 -71.78
C LYS A 811 -31.06 -1.63 -70.84
N VAL A 812 -31.70 -2.65 -70.26
CA VAL A 812 -31.01 -3.71 -69.50
C VAL A 812 -31.28 -5.06 -70.14
N LEU A 813 -30.21 -5.78 -70.49
CA LEU A 813 -30.26 -7.15 -70.97
C LEU A 813 -30.14 -8.11 -69.78
N LEU A 814 -31.14 -8.95 -69.60
CA LEU A 814 -31.19 -10.02 -68.62
C LEU A 814 -30.90 -11.34 -69.33
N GLN A 815 -29.99 -12.15 -68.79
CA GLN A 815 -29.67 -13.47 -69.34
C GLN A 815 -29.57 -14.50 -68.22
N TRP A 816 -30.17 -15.66 -68.42
CA TRP A 816 -30.05 -16.76 -67.46
C TRP A 816 -29.91 -18.11 -68.13
N LYS A 817 -29.45 -19.06 -67.32
CA LYS A 817 -29.22 -20.45 -67.72
C LYS A 817 -29.72 -21.38 -66.63
N THR A 818 -30.34 -22.47 -67.03
CA THR A 818 -30.83 -23.55 -66.15
C THR A 818 -30.10 -24.84 -66.53
N ASN A 819 -29.58 -25.56 -65.54
CA ASN A 819 -28.90 -26.85 -65.78
C ASN A 819 -29.91 -27.99 -65.99
N ASN A 820 -31.05 -27.91 -65.30
CA ASN A 820 -32.12 -28.90 -65.34
C ASN A 820 -33.46 -28.20 -65.07
N GLU A 821 -34.49 -28.53 -65.83
CA GLU A 821 -35.87 -28.06 -65.70
C GLU A 821 -36.80 -29.27 -65.62
N ILE A 822 -37.65 -29.32 -64.60
CA ILE A 822 -38.68 -30.34 -64.47
C ILE A 822 -39.97 -29.61 -64.15
N ASN A 823 -40.99 -29.84 -64.96
CA ASN A 823 -42.32 -29.24 -64.83
C ASN A 823 -42.38 -27.70 -64.94
N ALA A 824 -41.33 -27.06 -65.48
CA ALA A 824 -41.23 -25.60 -65.58
C ALA A 824 -42.14 -25.07 -66.70
N ASN A 825 -43.15 -24.27 -66.35
CA ASN A 825 -44.06 -23.68 -67.33
C ASN A 825 -43.45 -22.41 -67.94
N ARG A 826 -43.10 -21.42 -67.12
CA ARG A 826 -42.59 -20.12 -67.59
C ARG A 826 -41.69 -19.44 -66.56
N PHE A 827 -40.91 -18.49 -67.03
CA PHE A 827 -40.17 -17.53 -66.22
C PHE A 827 -40.88 -16.18 -66.24
N VAL A 828 -41.15 -15.61 -65.07
CA VAL A 828 -41.66 -14.26 -64.87
C VAL A 828 -40.50 -13.37 -64.45
N ILE A 829 -40.25 -12.33 -65.24
CA ILE A 829 -39.17 -11.38 -65.00
C ILE A 829 -39.71 -10.31 -64.06
N LEU A 830 -39.06 -10.17 -62.91
CA LEU A 830 -39.45 -9.28 -61.85
C LEU A 830 -38.44 -8.13 -61.73
N HIS A 831 -38.94 -6.91 -61.59
CA HIS A 831 -38.15 -5.68 -61.49
C HIS A 831 -38.59 -4.82 -60.30
N GLY A 832 -37.63 -4.20 -59.62
CA GLY A 832 -37.84 -3.33 -58.46
C GLY A 832 -36.79 -2.23 -58.37
N ASN A 833 -36.99 -1.27 -57.48
CA ASN A 833 -36.06 -0.15 -57.25
C ASN A 833 -35.34 -0.20 -55.89
N ASP A 834 -35.74 -1.08 -54.98
CA ASP A 834 -35.22 -1.20 -53.62
C ASP A 834 -34.68 -2.60 -53.29
N GLY A 835 -34.83 -3.57 -54.20
CA GLY A 835 -34.44 -4.97 -53.99
C GLY A 835 -35.39 -5.76 -53.10
N ILE A 836 -36.53 -5.18 -52.69
CA ILE A 836 -37.53 -5.78 -51.79
C ILE A 836 -38.87 -5.91 -52.52
N HIS A 837 -39.34 -4.84 -53.15
CA HIS A 837 -40.62 -4.80 -53.86
C HIS A 837 -40.39 -5.01 -55.36
N PHE A 838 -41.02 -6.05 -55.91
CA PHE A 838 -40.88 -6.39 -57.33
C PHE A 838 -42.22 -6.45 -58.04
N THR A 839 -42.26 -5.96 -59.27
CA THR A 839 -43.39 -6.07 -60.21
C THR A 839 -42.96 -6.85 -61.45
N ALA A 840 -43.91 -7.57 -62.05
CA ALA A 840 -43.65 -8.33 -63.27
C ALA A 840 -43.54 -7.41 -64.48
N ILE A 841 -42.43 -7.49 -65.20
CA ILE A 841 -42.17 -6.69 -66.42
C ILE A 841 -42.18 -7.53 -67.70
N GLY A 842 -42.30 -8.85 -67.59
CA GLY A 842 -42.46 -9.75 -68.73
C GLY A 842 -42.39 -11.22 -68.35
N THR A 843 -42.62 -12.08 -69.34
CA THR A 843 -42.51 -13.53 -69.19
C THR A 843 -41.78 -14.16 -70.36
N VAL A 844 -41.03 -15.23 -70.10
CA VAL A 844 -40.36 -16.06 -71.12
C VAL A 844 -40.77 -17.52 -70.89
N GLN A 845 -41.20 -18.22 -71.93
CA GLN A 845 -41.62 -19.62 -71.83
C GLN A 845 -40.42 -20.51 -71.48
N ALA A 846 -40.59 -21.41 -70.51
CA ALA A 846 -39.56 -22.40 -70.15
C ALA A 846 -39.59 -23.61 -71.09
N ALA A 847 -38.60 -24.50 -71.00
CA ALA A 847 -38.55 -25.70 -71.85
C ALA A 847 -39.52 -26.82 -71.40
N GLY A 848 -40.25 -26.64 -70.29
CA GLY A 848 -41.12 -27.67 -69.73
C GLY A 848 -40.33 -28.68 -68.91
N ASN A 849 -39.67 -29.59 -69.62
CA ASN A 849 -38.78 -30.59 -69.05
C ASN A 849 -37.49 -30.63 -69.87
N SER A 850 -36.35 -30.38 -69.23
CA SER A 850 -35.04 -30.39 -69.89
C SER A 850 -33.96 -30.85 -68.91
N SER A 851 -33.21 -31.90 -69.27
CA SER A 851 -32.01 -32.31 -68.54
C SER A 851 -30.71 -31.76 -69.15
N THR A 852 -30.82 -30.87 -70.14
CA THR A 852 -29.70 -30.18 -70.78
C THR A 852 -29.76 -28.68 -70.50
N LEU A 853 -28.59 -28.03 -70.53
CA LEU A 853 -28.45 -26.60 -70.25
C LEU A 853 -29.28 -25.75 -71.23
N GLN A 854 -30.26 -25.03 -70.69
CA GLN A 854 -31.04 -24.06 -71.46
C GLN A 854 -30.52 -22.64 -71.26
N ARG A 855 -30.75 -21.78 -72.26
CA ARG A 855 -30.33 -20.36 -72.24
C ARG A 855 -31.50 -19.47 -72.61
N TYR A 856 -31.71 -18.44 -71.82
CA TYR A 856 -32.82 -17.50 -71.99
C TYR A 856 -32.33 -16.06 -71.89
N SER A 857 -33.07 -15.15 -72.49
CA SER A 857 -32.81 -13.72 -72.37
C SER A 857 -34.10 -12.90 -72.38
N PHE A 858 -34.03 -11.72 -71.76
CA PHE A 858 -35.10 -10.72 -71.76
C PHE A 858 -34.49 -9.32 -71.76
N THR A 859 -35.06 -8.40 -72.55
CA THR A 859 -34.57 -7.00 -72.61
C THR A 859 -35.58 -6.07 -71.96
N HIS A 860 -35.19 -5.41 -70.87
CA HIS A 860 -35.97 -4.35 -70.26
C HIS A 860 -35.71 -3.03 -71.00
N ASN A 861 -36.73 -2.53 -71.72
CA ASN A 861 -36.60 -1.37 -72.61
C ASN A 861 -36.74 -0.01 -71.91
N ALA A 862 -37.26 0.04 -70.67
CA ALA A 862 -37.51 1.26 -69.92
C ALA A 862 -37.09 1.11 -68.43
N PRO A 863 -35.81 0.79 -68.15
CA PRO A 863 -35.30 0.78 -66.78
C PRO A 863 -35.46 2.16 -66.14
N LEU A 864 -35.66 2.19 -64.83
CA LEU A 864 -35.73 3.44 -64.08
C LEU A 864 -34.37 4.16 -64.15
N PRO A 865 -34.33 5.51 -64.07
CA PRO A 865 -33.09 6.28 -64.08
C PRO A 865 -32.20 6.06 -62.84
N GLN A 866 -32.69 5.31 -61.85
CA GLN A 866 -31.99 4.93 -60.63
C GLN A 866 -31.44 3.49 -60.68
N VAL A 867 -31.00 2.96 -59.54
CA VAL A 867 -30.63 1.53 -59.44
C VAL A 867 -31.85 0.67 -59.74
N ASN A 868 -31.66 -0.36 -60.56
CA ASN A 868 -32.70 -1.32 -60.90
C ASN A 868 -32.30 -2.68 -60.30
N PHE A 869 -33.24 -3.38 -59.68
CA PHE A 869 -33.03 -4.73 -59.19
C PHE A 869 -33.90 -5.69 -59.99
N TYR A 870 -33.34 -6.85 -60.33
CA TYR A 870 -34.01 -7.87 -61.13
C TYR A 870 -33.92 -9.22 -60.43
N ARG A 871 -34.98 -10.01 -60.53
CA ARG A 871 -34.98 -11.43 -60.20
C ARG A 871 -35.90 -12.18 -61.16
N ILE A 872 -35.76 -13.49 -61.24
CA ILE A 872 -36.59 -14.33 -62.08
C ILE A 872 -37.41 -15.24 -61.18
N GLU A 873 -38.73 -15.24 -61.37
CA GLU A 873 -39.64 -16.22 -60.80
C GLU A 873 -39.90 -17.30 -61.84
N GLN A 874 -39.42 -18.51 -61.60
CA GLN A 874 -39.81 -19.69 -62.36
C GLN A 874 -41.14 -20.21 -61.82
N GLN A 875 -42.13 -20.41 -62.68
CA GLN A 875 -43.44 -20.97 -62.33
C GLN A 875 -43.61 -22.33 -63.02
N ASP A 876 -43.99 -23.34 -62.25
CA ASP A 876 -44.26 -24.69 -62.73
C ASP A 876 -45.69 -24.83 -63.31
N PHE A 877 -45.96 -25.93 -64.04
CA PHE A 877 -47.31 -26.27 -64.50
C PHE A 877 -48.27 -26.58 -63.35
N ASP A 878 -47.77 -27.02 -62.19
CA ASP A 878 -48.55 -27.23 -60.97
C ASP A 878 -48.74 -25.95 -60.14
N GLY A 879 -48.24 -24.81 -60.63
CA GLY A 879 -48.38 -23.50 -60.00
C GLY A 879 -47.32 -23.16 -58.95
N LYS A 880 -46.39 -24.06 -58.64
CA LYS A 880 -45.26 -23.78 -57.73
C LYS A 880 -44.32 -22.74 -58.33
N LYS A 881 -43.61 -22.05 -57.44
CA LYS A 881 -42.72 -20.93 -57.79
C LYS A 881 -41.35 -21.12 -57.17
N ASN A 882 -40.30 -20.84 -57.94
CA ASN A 882 -38.90 -20.79 -57.51
C ASN A 882 -38.29 -19.46 -57.97
N TYR A 883 -37.33 -18.89 -57.24
CA TYR A 883 -36.72 -17.60 -57.56
C TYR A 883 -35.21 -17.71 -57.79
N SER A 884 -34.69 -16.91 -58.70
CA SER A 884 -33.24 -16.67 -58.83
C SER A 884 -32.73 -15.73 -57.72
N ASP A 885 -31.41 -15.65 -57.58
CA ASP A 885 -30.75 -14.52 -56.90
C ASP A 885 -31.22 -13.18 -57.49
N ILE A 886 -31.12 -12.12 -56.68
CA ILE A 886 -31.35 -10.74 -57.12
C ILE A 886 -30.08 -10.19 -57.79
N ARG A 887 -30.24 -9.53 -58.94
CA ARG A 887 -29.19 -8.82 -59.66
C ARG A 887 -29.47 -7.33 -59.72
N LYS A 888 -28.41 -6.55 -59.55
CA LYS A 888 -28.41 -5.07 -59.55
C LYS A 888 -27.91 -4.55 -60.90
#